data_AF-A0A8H5K4L7-F1
#
_entry.id   AF-A0A8H5K4L7-F1
#
_cell.length_a   1.000
_cell.length_b   1.000
_cell.length_c   1.000
_cell.angle_alpha   90.00
_cell.angle_beta   90.00
_cell.angle_gamma   90.00
#
_symmetry.space_group_name_H-M   'P 1'
#
loop_
_entity.id
_entity.type
_entity.pdbx_description
1 polymer ?
#
loop_
_entity_poly.entity_id
_entity_poly.type
_entity_poly.pdbx_seq_one_letter_code
_entity_poly.pdbx_strand_id
1 'polypeptide(L)'
;MDFCYSEVIDASRYETHELDNGIPLRMHRDSLKEIDGALRAQKDWSRYVRPVHGYKGGLADPYGFISVTIPECRPERLEIVSYANEFAFLYDDDMEMLELKNPTKDLDRFLQPFVTPALEVNARSRPEKRLQAQIFSEMVAIDHRRAITTMKAWANFVQLASRTRMTPFETLEEYIPARVIDSGELIWFGSLTFGMGLTIPDEEYDLCMSLARPGYAALGLTNDLYSWEKERKAAQDMGQDYVFDAIWVIMKESAIGEEGAKEVCRREIAQNINEFLGIVAKTKNDMSLSQDLRVYIEAVMWSYIGNLRTGGRETMSGNSTDTKGALQGNIRYPFWFGGSASALAACVTHPLDLVKVRLQTRTANVAPSFASAVKIIISDEGVSGLYSGLTASVVRQLTYSGIRFGIYEELKSKAGPSPSSQFLLATAWCSGFAGGLAGNFADVLNVRMQHDGSLPSHQRHNYRHVGDGMVRLVREEGIGAYMRGWLPNCTRAATQTAGQLASYDIIKKSILDYRNTEETPAVQATSAFLAAVIAVTVTNPLDVLKTRAMSSTSTAGTGMVATAREAFRVEGPTWIFRGWVPSFLRVGPNMATQVLTKSTKAELFPNGGWDTHHHIFEPSTFSYSPTRHLTTPTATVQSFKTFRQKLGITNSVLTHGLSYGDDCTSLKTFVTQLGKSSTSGVGVIDPDNTSDDEIRDMQAAGICGLRVNLYHYNAMEDVELQKKTLRAYLERVTRLSLPWSLTMTTIRTDFWDTLESFAREEVAPTGRPLITDHFGLLKAPSMLPAQYRQDPTQQPGFAPILRLVKDGLLYVKLSAPYRVSEQSPRYSDLKLLVRALVDANPRQIIWGSDWPHTPRMKVRSHEEAMKETPFLEVDDEAWLWSLREWLSDQEWHMLMVDNPKRLFG
;
A
#
# COMPACT_ATOMS: atom_id res chain seq x y z
N MET A 1 15.52 5.31 -37.64
CA MET A 1 16.02 4.62 -36.42
C MET A 1 15.60 3.14 -36.44
N ASP A 2 16.39 2.22 -35.84
CA ASP A 2 15.91 0.86 -35.51
C ASP A 2 15.22 0.89 -34.13
N PHE A 3 14.03 0.31 -34.02
CA PHE A 3 13.25 0.31 -32.78
C PHE A 3 13.53 -0.94 -31.96
N CYS A 4 14.22 -0.79 -30.84
CA CYS A 4 14.64 -1.91 -29.99
C CYS A 4 13.84 -1.98 -28.68
N TYR A 5 13.35 -0.84 -28.19
CA TYR A 5 12.82 -0.73 -26.84
C TYR A 5 11.31 -0.44 -26.77
N SER A 6 10.68 -0.10 -27.90
CA SER A 6 9.24 0.16 -27.97
C SER A 6 8.46 -0.76 -28.91
N GLU A 7 7.14 -0.68 -28.79
CA GLU A 7 6.16 -1.24 -29.71
C GLU A 7 5.16 -0.19 -30.18
N VAL A 8 4.57 -0.41 -31.35
CA VAL A 8 3.51 0.46 -31.89
C VAL A 8 2.20 0.10 -31.21
N ILE A 9 1.49 1.11 -30.70
CA ILE A 9 0.16 0.95 -30.15
C ILE A 9 -0.86 0.99 -31.28
N ASP A 10 -1.81 0.07 -31.21
CA ASP A 10 -2.95 0.01 -32.14
C ASP A 10 -3.75 1.33 -32.10
N ALA A 11 -3.91 1.96 -33.26
CA ALA A 11 -4.60 3.24 -33.42
C ALA A 11 -6.06 3.21 -32.95
N SER A 12 -6.69 2.02 -32.86
CA SER A 12 -8.03 1.87 -32.27
C SER A 12 -8.07 2.07 -30.74
N ARG A 13 -6.91 2.11 -30.07
CA ARG A 13 -6.77 2.18 -28.60
C ARG A 13 -6.51 3.58 -28.07
N TYR A 14 -6.45 4.59 -28.93
CA TYR A 14 -6.26 5.98 -28.52
C TYR A 14 -6.94 6.95 -29.49
N GLU A 15 -7.41 8.07 -28.94
CA GLU A 15 -7.97 9.17 -29.71
C GLU A 15 -6.93 10.27 -29.84
N THR A 16 -6.87 10.89 -31.02
CA THR A 16 -5.86 11.87 -31.40
C THR A 16 -6.49 13.21 -31.76
N HIS A 17 -7.84 13.29 -31.75
CA HIS A 17 -8.61 14.45 -32.20
C HIS A 17 -8.16 14.99 -33.57
N GLU A 18 -7.78 14.07 -34.47
CA GLU A 18 -7.28 14.36 -35.82
C GLU A 18 -5.95 15.14 -35.88
N LEU A 19 -5.19 15.17 -34.76
CA LEU A 19 -3.89 15.83 -34.65
C LEU A 19 -2.71 14.85 -34.69
N ASP A 20 -2.90 13.56 -34.96
CA ASP A 20 -1.79 12.60 -35.06
C ASP A 20 -0.99 12.72 -36.37
N ASN A 21 -1.59 13.29 -37.41
CA ASN A 21 -0.98 13.48 -38.73
C ASN A 21 -0.36 12.18 -39.30
N GLY A 22 -0.94 11.01 -38.96
CA GLY A 22 -0.45 9.70 -39.41
C GLY A 22 0.81 9.21 -38.68
N ILE A 23 1.23 9.86 -37.59
CA ILE A 23 2.35 9.42 -36.75
C ILE A 23 1.86 8.31 -35.81
N PRO A 24 2.43 7.09 -35.87
CA PRO A 24 1.99 6.01 -34.98
C PRO A 24 2.46 6.24 -33.54
N LEU A 25 1.57 6.09 -32.56
CA LEU A 25 1.96 6.11 -31.16
C LEU A 25 2.83 4.88 -30.83
N ARG A 26 3.97 5.11 -30.16
CA ARG A 26 4.85 4.06 -29.64
C ARG A 26 4.92 4.10 -28.13
N MET A 27 5.06 2.93 -27.51
CA MET A 27 5.21 2.81 -26.06
C MET A 27 6.42 1.95 -25.73
N HIS A 28 7.23 2.42 -24.78
CA HIS A 28 8.36 1.67 -24.23
C HIS A 28 7.88 0.37 -23.56
N ARG A 29 8.58 -0.74 -23.81
CA ARG A 29 8.21 -2.10 -23.34
C ARG A 29 8.33 -2.29 -21.82
N ASP A 30 9.16 -1.48 -21.18
CA ASP A 30 9.46 -1.53 -19.74
C ASP A 30 8.87 -0.33 -18.99
N SER A 31 7.55 -0.12 -19.11
CA SER A 31 6.85 1.02 -18.47
C SER A 31 6.91 1.01 -16.94
N LEU A 32 7.24 -0.13 -16.32
CA LEU A 32 7.43 -0.25 -14.88
C LEU A 32 8.57 0.62 -14.35
N LYS A 33 9.67 0.79 -15.11
CA LYS A 33 10.79 1.63 -14.69
C LYS A 33 10.45 3.11 -14.67
N GLU A 34 9.54 3.55 -15.52
CA GLU A 34 9.01 4.91 -15.42
C GLU A 34 8.21 5.06 -14.12
N ILE A 35 7.37 4.07 -13.79
CA ILE A 35 6.59 4.08 -12.55
C ILE A 35 7.51 4.15 -11.33
N ASP A 36 8.57 3.35 -11.30
CA ASP A 36 9.56 3.36 -10.23
C ASP A 36 10.24 4.73 -10.09
N GLY A 37 10.70 5.31 -11.21
CA GLY A 37 11.38 6.62 -11.21
C GLY A 37 10.49 7.76 -10.72
N ALA A 38 9.25 7.82 -11.20
CA ALA A 38 8.30 8.86 -10.81
C ALA A 38 7.84 8.71 -9.35
N LEU A 39 7.49 7.50 -8.89
CA LEU A 39 7.10 7.28 -7.49
C LEU A 39 8.27 7.57 -6.53
N ARG A 40 9.50 7.27 -6.94
CA ARG A 40 10.70 7.61 -6.19
C ARG A 40 10.86 9.14 -6.06
N ALA A 41 10.67 9.89 -7.14
CA ALA A 41 10.70 11.35 -7.11
C ALA A 41 9.61 11.94 -6.20
N GLN A 42 8.37 11.47 -6.31
CA GLN A 42 7.25 11.90 -5.44
C GLN A 42 7.53 11.62 -3.96
N LYS A 43 8.14 10.48 -3.65
CA LYS A 43 8.53 10.09 -2.28
C LYS A 43 9.63 10.97 -1.73
N ASP A 44 10.67 11.23 -2.52
CA ASP A 44 11.78 12.11 -2.12
C ASP A 44 11.30 13.55 -1.95
N TRP A 45 10.44 14.05 -2.85
CA TRP A 45 9.78 15.34 -2.71
C TRP A 45 8.93 15.41 -1.44
N SER A 46 8.10 14.39 -1.17
CA SER A 46 7.28 14.27 0.05
C SER A 46 8.11 14.30 1.33
N ARG A 47 9.32 13.74 1.26
CA ARG A 47 10.22 13.62 2.41
C ARG A 47 10.98 14.91 2.68
N TYR A 48 11.44 15.60 1.65
CA TYR A 48 12.41 16.69 1.80
C TYR A 48 11.83 18.08 1.50
N VAL A 49 10.81 18.18 0.66
CA VAL A 49 10.19 19.44 0.23
C VAL A 49 8.85 19.65 0.93
N ARG A 50 7.81 18.90 0.52
CA ARG A 50 6.45 18.96 1.09
C ARG A 50 5.65 17.69 0.76
N PRO A 51 4.69 17.26 1.59
CA PRO A 51 3.88 16.07 1.32
C PRO A 51 3.13 16.16 -0.01
N VAL A 52 3.15 15.07 -0.77
CA VAL A 52 2.44 14.92 -2.05
C VAL A 52 1.61 13.62 -2.01
N HIS A 53 0.32 13.69 -2.37
CA HIS A 53 -0.60 12.56 -2.33
C HIS A 53 -1.35 12.40 -3.65
N GLY A 54 -1.19 11.25 -4.31
CA GLY A 54 -1.93 10.94 -5.54
C GLY A 54 -1.60 11.87 -6.72
N TYR A 55 -0.36 12.36 -6.78
CA TYR A 55 0.10 13.25 -7.83
C TYR A 55 0.15 12.55 -9.19
N LYS A 56 -0.41 13.22 -10.20
CA LYS A 56 -0.56 12.71 -11.57
C LYS A 56 0.24 13.57 -12.55
N GLY A 57 1.55 13.68 -12.32
CA GLY A 57 2.49 14.31 -13.24
C GLY A 57 2.80 13.38 -14.42
N GLY A 58 3.97 12.74 -14.42
CA GLY A 58 4.41 11.80 -15.45
C GLY A 58 3.73 10.43 -15.39
N LEU A 59 3.12 10.08 -14.24
CA LEU A 59 2.32 8.87 -14.08
C LEU A 59 0.93 9.02 -14.73
N ALA A 60 0.77 8.42 -15.91
CA ALA A 60 -0.50 8.33 -16.61
C ALA A 60 -0.84 6.87 -16.99
N ASP A 61 -2.13 6.54 -16.86
CA ASP A 61 -2.70 5.22 -17.16
C ASP A 61 -3.58 5.35 -18.41
N PRO A 62 -3.40 4.51 -19.45
CA PRO A 62 -2.42 3.41 -19.58
C PRO A 62 -1.05 3.81 -20.14
N TYR A 63 -0.81 5.10 -20.37
CA TYR A 63 0.36 5.60 -21.09
C TYR A 63 1.20 6.51 -20.20
N GLY A 64 2.29 5.99 -19.61
CA GLY A 64 3.26 6.79 -18.89
C GLY A 64 3.92 7.83 -19.80
N PHE A 65 4.09 9.06 -19.32
CA PHE A 65 4.55 10.20 -20.11
C PHE A 65 5.87 9.91 -20.82
N ILE A 66 6.92 9.50 -20.11
CA ILE A 66 8.23 9.18 -20.70
C ILE A 66 8.15 7.93 -21.60
N SER A 67 7.33 6.93 -21.23
CA SER A 67 7.17 5.71 -22.03
C SER A 67 6.60 5.98 -23.42
N VAL A 68 5.80 7.04 -23.61
CA VAL A 68 5.23 7.39 -24.92
C VAL A 68 5.90 8.57 -25.60
N THR A 69 6.55 9.46 -24.85
CA THR A 69 7.24 10.64 -25.41
C THR A 69 8.72 10.38 -25.72
N ILE A 70 9.36 9.42 -25.04
CA ILE A 70 10.71 8.92 -25.33
C ILE A 70 10.67 7.38 -25.44
N PRO A 71 9.93 6.83 -26.41
CA PRO A 71 9.67 5.38 -26.49
C PRO A 71 10.95 4.55 -26.71
N GLU A 72 12.01 5.13 -27.26
CA GLU A 72 13.32 4.48 -27.44
C GLU A 72 14.36 4.92 -26.39
N CYS A 73 13.90 5.36 -25.20
CA CYS A 73 14.79 5.57 -24.06
C CYS A 73 15.54 4.27 -23.73
N ARG A 74 16.83 4.36 -23.38
CA ARG A 74 17.59 3.16 -23.01
C ARG A 74 17.06 2.60 -21.68
N PRO A 75 16.82 1.27 -21.57
CA PRO A 75 16.20 0.69 -20.38
C PRO A 75 16.94 0.97 -19.06
N GLU A 76 18.25 1.18 -19.08
CA GLU A 76 19.06 1.53 -17.91
C GLU A 76 19.02 3.03 -17.54
N ARG A 77 18.47 3.87 -18.41
CA ARG A 77 18.32 5.33 -18.20
C ARG A 77 16.89 5.74 -17.90
N LEU A 78 15.93 4.87 -18.22
CA LEU A 78 14.49 5.15 -18.10
C LEU A 78 14.06 5.58 -16.69
N GLU A 79 14.54 4.93 -15.63
CA GLU A 79 14.18 5.28 -14.25
C GLU A 79 14.64 6.70 -13.89
N ILE A 80 15.91 7.05 -14.15
CA ILE A 80 16.46 8.37 -13.77
C ILE A 80 15.90 9.50 -14.65
N VAL A 81 15.61 9.24 -15.93
CA VAL A 81 14.93 10.19 -16.82
C VAL A 81 13.50 10.44 -16.33
N SER A 82 12.80 9.39 -15.90
CA SER A 82 11.44 9.50 -15.34
C SER A 82 11.43 10.22 -13.99
N TYR A 83 12.43 9.97 -13.14
CA TYR A 83 12.64 10.73 -11.91
C TYR A 83 12.84 12.23 -12.20
N ALA A 84 13.71 12.55 -13.16
CA ALA A 84 14.01 13.94 -13.52
C ALA A 84 12.78 14.67 -14.08
N ASN A 85 11.98 13.98 -14.89
CA ASN A 85 10.73 14.50 -15.43
C ASN A 85 9.68 14.74 -14.34
N GLU A 86 9.48 13.77 -13.44
CA GLU A 86 8.54 13.92 -12.32
C GLU A 86 8.96 15.06 -11.37
N PHE A 87 10.27 15.22 -11.14
CA PHE A 87 10.81 16.37 -10.42
C PHE A 87 10.50 17.69 -11.13
N ALA A 88 10.60 17.75 -12.46
CA ALA A 88 10.28 18.95 -13.23
C ALA A 88 8.80 19.34 -13.09
N PHE A 89 7.87 18.37 -13.18
CA PHE A 89 6.44 18.62 -12.96
C PHE A 89 6.15 19.12 -11.53
N LEU A 90 6.71 18.44 -10.52
CA LEU A 90 6.55 18.85 -9.12
C LEU A 90 7.10 20.24 -8.84
N TYR A 91 8.21 20.59 -9.50
CA TYR A 91 8.85 21.89 -9.40
C TYR A 91 8.01 22.98 -10.08
N ASP A 92 7.47 22.72 -11.27
CA ASP A 92 6.60 23.64 -12.00
C ASP A 92 5.33 23.99 -11.20
N ASP A 93 4.63 22.97 -10.68
CA ASP A 93 3.44 23.19 -9.83
C ASP A 93 3.77 23.90 -8.49
N ASP A 94 4.99 23.77 -7.96
CA ASP A 94 5.44 24.50 -6.77
C ASP A 94 5.87 25.94 -7.10
N MET A 95 6.44 26.18 -8.29
CA MET A 95 6.74 27.51 -8.81
C MET A 95 5.48 28.32 -9.04
N GLU A 96 4.48 27.75 -9.70
CA GLU A 96 3.16 28.38 -9.85
C GLU A 96 2.58 28.77 -8.47
N MET A 97 2.70 27.90 -7.47
CA MET A 97 2.28 28.17 -6.08
C MET A 97 3.09 29.23 -5.32
N LEU A 98 4.31 29.53 -5.74
CA LEU A 98 5.17 30.53 -5.11
C LEU A 98 5.07 31.89 -5.81
N GLU A 99 4.91 31.91 -7.13
CA GLU A 99 4.51 33.10 -7.90
C GLU A 99 3.17 33.65 -7.41
N LEU A 100 2.26 32.77 -6.97
CA LEU A 100 1.00 33.09 -6.26
C LEU A 100 1.18 33.93 -4.97
N LYS A 101 2.38 34.02 -4.37
CA LYS A 101 2.58 34.66 -3.04
C LYS A 101 3.42 35.93 -3.04
N ASN A 102 4.34 36.17 -3.97
CA ASN A 102 5.15 37.40 -4.03
C ASN A 102 5.92 37.59 -5.36
N PRO A 103 5.48 38.48 -6.27
CA PRO A 103 5.99 38.50 -7.65
C PRO A 103 7.36 39.17 -7.90
N THR A 104 7.95 39.96 -6.99
CA THR A 104 9.11 40.81 -7.35
C THR A 104 10.37 40.70 -6.47
N LYS A 105 10.32 40.07 -5.29
CA LYS A 105 11.51 39.97 -4.39
C LYS A 105 12.18 38.60 -4.38
N ASP A 106 11.53 37.57 -4.91
CA ASP A 106 12.02 36.20 -4.83
C ASP A 106 12.68 35.70 -6.13
N LEU A 107 12.42 36.29 -7.31
CA LEU A 107 12.98 35.81 -8.58
C LEU A 107 14.53 35.73 -8.59
N ASP A 108 15.23 36.80 -8.20
CA ASP A 108 16.71 36.80 -8.06
C ASP A 108 17.23 35.83 -6.99
N ARG A 109 16.42 35.62 -5.94
CA ARG A 109 16.74 34.73 -4.81
C ARG A 109 16.56 33.24 -5.17
N PHE A 110 15.76 32.96 -6.19
CA PHE A 110 15.39 31.62 -6.65
C PHE A 110 16.21 31.12 -7.85
N LEU A 111 16.83 32.02 -8.64
CA LEU A 111 17.73 31.66 -9.73
C LEU A 111 19.13 31.22 -9.26
N GLN A 112 19.54 31.62 -8.05
CA GLN A 112 20.86 31.35 -7.48
C GLN A 112 21.30 29.85 -7.44
N PRO A 113 20.40 28.87 -7.21
CA PRO A 113 20.71 27.43 -7.25
C PRO A 113 21.21 26.91 -8.59
N PHE A 114 20.74 27.48 -9.70
CA PHE A 114 20.97 26.97 -11.06
C PHE A 114 22.17 27.63 -11.76
N VAL A 115 22.71 28.69 -11.17
CA VAL A 115 23.89 29.43 -11.67
C VAL A 115 25.19 28.94 -11.02
N THR A 116 25.13 28.26 -9.86
CA THR A 116 26.30 27.63 -9.21
C THR A 116 26.52 26.22 -9.78
N PRO A 117 27.77 25.69 -9.83
CA PRO A 117 28.03 24.35 -10.33
C PRO A 117 27.12 23.35 -9.62
N ALA A 118 26.29 22.59 -10.35
CA ALA A 118 25.19 21.82 -9.79
C ALA A 118 25.60 20.68 -8.83
N LEU A 119 26.91 20.46 -8.64
CA LEU A 119 27.49 19.51 -7.69
C LEU A 119 27.95 20.15 -6.37
N GLU A 120 27.96 21.48 -6.24
CA GLU A 120 28.31 22.17 -4.99
C GLU A 120 27.07 22.30 -4.09
N VAL A 121 26.75 21.22 -3.39
CA VAL A 121 25.70 21.17 -2.37
C VAL A 121 26.31 21.19 -0.98
N ASN A 122 25.84 22.07 -0.11
CA ASN A 122 26.18 22.08 1.31
C ASN A 122 24.95 21.83 2.19
N ALA A 123 25.17 21.56 3.48
CA ALA A 123 24.09 21.27 4.44
C ALA A 123 23.07 22.41 4.63
N ARG A 124 23.31 23.61 4.06
CA ARG A 124 22.40 24.77 4.08
C ARG A 124 21.64 24.95 2.76
N SER A 125 21.92 24.15 1.73
CA SER A 125 21.23 24.23 0.43
C SER A 125 19.78 23.80 0.57
N ARG A 126 18.87 24.43 -0.18
CA ARG A 126 17.43 24.11 -0.13
C ARG A 126 17.16 22.67 -0.58
N PRO A 127 16.11 22.00 -0.08
CA PRO A 127 15.82 20.60 -0.39
C PRO A 127 15.71 20.29 -1.89
N GLU A 128 15.09 21.17 -2.68
CA GLU A 128 14.90 21.03 -4.13
C GLU A 128 16.26 21.00 -4.84
N LYS A 129 17.18 21.90 -4.44
CA LYS A 129 18.56 21.93 -4.97
C LYS A 129 19.33 20.64 -4.67
N ARG A 130 19.06 19.98 -3.53
CA ARG A 130 19.71 18.71 -3.18
C ARG A 130 19.19 17.57 -4.05
N LEU A 131 17.89 17.52 -4.28
CA LEU A 131 17.27 16.53 -5.17
C LEU A 131 17.76 16.71 -6.60
N GLN A 132 17.84 17.94 -7.09
CA GLN A 132 18.40 18.24 -8.40
C GLN A 132 19.87 17.78 -8.53
N ALA A 133 20.71 18.10 -7.54
CA ALA A 133 22.10 17.65 -7.55
C ALA A 133 22.25 16.14 -7.48
N GLN A 134 21.33 15.46 -6.77
CA GLN A 134 21.28 14.01 -6.72
C GLN A 134 20.94 13.42 -8.10
N ILE A 135 19.93 13.97 -8.80
CA ILE A 135 19.59 13.58 -10.18
C ILE A 135 20.82 13.66 -11.07
N PHE A 136 21.51 14.81 -11.07
CA PHE A 136 22.70 14.99 -11.88
C PHE A 136 23.86 14.09 -11.48
N SER A 137 24.03 13.81 -10.19
CA SER A 137 25.07 12.89 -9.71
C SER A 137 24.82 11.47 -10.22
N GLU A 138 23.57 11.01 -10.22
CA GLU A 138 23.18 9.71 -10.76
C GLU A 138 23.34 9.68 -12.30
N MET A 139 22.94 10.74 -13.00
CA MET A 139 23.14 10.85 -14.45
C MET A 139 24.63 10.83 -14.82
N VAL A 140 25.49 11.55 -14.08
CA VAL A 140 26.94 11.56 -14.29
C VAL A 140 27.56 10.18 -14.06
N ALA A 141 27.06 9.43 -13.08
CA ALA A 141 27.51 8.06 -12.81
C ALA A 141 27.17 7.09 -13.96
N ILE A 142 26.11 7.37 -14.73
CA ILE A 142 25.68 6.56 -15.88
C ILE A 142 26.42 7.00 -17.16
N ASP A 143 26.41 8.31 -17.47
CA ASP A 143 27.03 8.87 -18.66
C ASP A 143 27.45 10.33 -18.42
N HIS A 144 28.71 10.50 -18.00
CA HIS A 144 29.28 11.81 -17.68
C HIS A 144 29.11 12.81 -18.83
N ARG A 145 29.42 12.44 -20.08
CA ARG A 145 29.42 13.38 -21.21
C ARG A 145 28.02 13.95 -21.44
N ARG A 146 27.02 13.08 -21.51
CA ARG A 146 25.63 13.51 -21.80
C ARG A 146 24.97 14.16 -20.60
N ALA A 147 25.29 13.75 -19.38
CA ALA A 147 24.82 14.40 -18.17
C ALA A 147 25.27 15.88 -18.11
N ILE A 148 26.51 16.19 -18.49
CA ILE A 148 26.97 17.59 -18.57
C ILE A 148 26.17 18.39 -19.61
N THR A 149 25.84 17.81 -20.75
CA THR A 149 24.97 18.45 -21.76
C THR A 149 23.59 18.76 -21.19
N THR A 150 22.96 17.78 -20.52
CA THR A 150 21.66 17.95 -19.86
C THR A 150 21.70 19.03 -18.79
N MET A 151 22.75 19.07 -17.96
CA MET A 151 22.93 20.10 -16.93
C MET A 151 23.01 21.51 -17.52
N LYS A 152 23.78 21.69 -18.60
CA LYS A 152 23.89 22.98 -19.30
C LYS A 152 22.56 23.43 -19.89
N ALA A 153 21.84 22.51 -20.55
CA ALA A 153 20.55 22.81 -21.15
C ALA A 153 19.52 23.21 -20.09
N TRP A 154 19.47 22.49 -18.97
CA TRP A 154 18.56 22.79 -17.85
C TRP A 154 18.90 24.13 -17.17
N ALA A 155 20.18 24.46 -17.00
CA ALA A 155 20.60 25.75 -16.46
C ALA A 155 20.20 26.93 -17.36
N ASN A 156 20.35 26.77 -18.69
CA ASN A 156 19.95 27.78 -19.67
C ASN A 156 18.42 27.95 -19.72
N PHE A 157 17.65 26.86 -19.61
CA PHE A 157 16.19 26.91 -19.53
C PHE A 157 15.71 27.83 -18.40
N VAL A 158 16.20 27.61 -17.18
CA VAL A 158 15.76 28.36 -15.99
C VAL A 158 16.02 29.87 -16.15
N GLN A 159 17.13 30.25 -16.80
CA GLN A 159 17.44 31.65 -17.07
C GLN A 159 16.49 32.29 -18.09
N LEU A 160 16.01 31.53 -19.07
CA LEU A 160 15.15 32.02 -20.14
C LEU A 160 13.66 32.02 -19.75
N ALA A 161 13.17 30.93 -19.15
CA ALA A 161 11.76 30.77 -18.76
C ALA A 161 11.30 31.78 -17.70
N SER A 162 12.19 32.20 -16.78
CA SER A 162 11.88 33.23 -15.80
C SER A 162 11.53 34.61 -16.39
N ARG A 163 11.76 34.83 -17.69
CA ARG A 163 11.53 36.11 -18.38
C ARG A 163 10.31 36.09 -19.31
N THR A 164 9.77 34.92 -19.64
CA THR A 164 8.72 34.76 -20.66
C THR A 164 7.30 35.02 -20.12
N ARG A 165 7.05 34.79 -18.82
CA ARG A 165 5.72 34.94 -18.18
C ARG A 165 5.38 36.35 -17.68
N MET A 166 6.23 37.36 -17.96
CA MET A 166 6.12 38.67 -17.30
C MET A 166 5.15 39.67 -17.95
N THR A 167 4.76 39.45 -19.22
CA THR A 167 3.92 40.40 -19.98
C THR A 167 2.91 39.66 -20.86
N PRO A 168 1.66 40.13 -20.97
CA PRO A 168 0.68 39.55 -21.87
C PRO A 168 1.07 39.77 -23.34
N PHE A 169 0.74 38.80 -24.19
CA PHE A 169 0.99 38.87 -25.64
C PHE A 169 -0.24 39.41 -26.37
N GLU A 170 -0.01 40.11 -27.49
CA GLU A 170 -1.09 40.66 -28.33
C GLU A 170 -1.39 39.75 -29.53
N THR A 171 -0.38 39.02 -30.03
CA THR A 171 -0.49 38.17 -31.22
C THR A 171 0.10 36.79 -30.98
N LEU A 172 -0.42 35.79 -31.69
CA LEU A 172 0.09 34.42 -31.61
C LEU A 172 1.52 34.31 -32.16
N GLU A 173 1.89 35.13 -33.15
CA GLU A 173 3.24 35.19 -33.72
C GLU A 173 4.31 35.58 -32.68
N GLU A 174 3.99 36.52 -31.78
CA GLU A 174 4.87 36.89 -30.67
C GLU A 174 4.88 35.85 -29.55
N TYR A 175 3.77 35.16 -29.33
CA TYR A 175 3.59 34.18 -28.26
C TYR A 175 4.38 32.88 -28.51
N ILE A 176 4.31 32.30 -29.72
CA ILE A 176 4.88 30.98 -30.02
C ILE A 176 6.39 30.87 -29.65
N PRO A 177 7.28 31.82 -30.02
CA PRO A 177 8.68 31.72 -29.65
C PRO A 177 8.93 31.74 -28.14
N ALA A 178 8.14 32.52 -27.38
CA ALA A 178 8.21 32.54 -25.93
C ALA A 178 7.68 31.24 -25.33
N ARG A 179 6.60 30.70 -25.91
CA ARG A 179 5.99 29.44 -25.47
C ARG A 179 6.88 28.24 -25.69
N VAL A 180 7.62 28.17 -26.80
CA VAL A 180 8.60 27.10 -27.07
C VAL A 180 9.67 27.02 -25.96
N ILE A 181 10.13 28.18 -25.50
CA ILE A 181 11.08 28.26 -24.39
C ILE A 181 10.42 27.82 -23.09
N ASP A 182 9.23 28.35 -22.78
CA ASP A 182 8.49 28.09 -21.55
C ASP A 182 8.05 26.62 -21.42
N SER A 183 7.66 25.98 -22.53
CA SER A 183 7.30 24.55 -22.59
C SER A 183 8.48 23.61 -22.39
N GLY A 184 9.69 24.14 -22.14
CA GLY A 184 10.84 23.34 -21.72
C GLY A 184 11.67 22.75 -22.85
N GLU A 185 11.75 23.38 -24.02
CA GLU A 185 12.56 22.91 -25.17
C GLU A 185 13.97 22.44 -24.75
N LEU A 186 14.67 23.23 -23.93
CA LEU A 186 16.02 22.92 -23.47
C LEU A 186 16.06 21.80 -22.42
N ILE A 187 15.05 21.69 -21.56
CA ILE A 187 14.92 20.52 -20.65
C ILE A 187 14.75 19.27 -21.49
N TRP A 188 13.87 19.33 -22.49
CA TRP A 188 13.56 18.20 -23.35
C TRP A 188 14.73 17.78 -24.23
N PHE A 189 15.51 18.74 -24.75
CA PHE A 189 16.78 18.48 -25.42
C PHE A 189 17.73 17.66 -24.52
N GLY A 190 17.86 18.05 -23.25
CA GLY A 190 18.64 17.31 -22.26
C GLY A 190 18.12 15.91 -21.97
N SER A 191 16.80 15.73 -21.88
CA SER A 191 16.15 14.44 -21.63
C SER A 191 16.28 13.47 -22.80
N LEU A 192 16.06 13.93 -24.03
CA LEU A 192 16.19 13.11 -25.24
C LEU A 192 17.64 12.68 -25.47
N THR A 193 18.59 13.62 -25.36
CA THR A 193 20.01 13.33 -25.58
C THR A 193 20.56 12.37 -24.52
N PHE A 194 20.19 12.55 -23.24
CA PHE A 194 20.60 11.61 -22.19
C PHE A 194 19.87 10.28 -22.32
N GLY A 195 18.54 10.26 -22.42
CA GLY A 195 17.72 9.05 -22.42
C GLY A 195 18.02 8.11 -23.58
N MET A 196 18.19 8.65 -24.79
CA MET A 196 18.47 7.88 -26.00
C MET A 196 19.98 7.72 -26.26
N GLY A 197 20.83 8.38 -25.48
CA GLY A 197 22.28 8.30 -25.64
C GLY A 197 22.78 9.00 -26.90
N LEU A 198 22.24 10.18 -27.22
CA LEU A 198 22.59 11.00 -28.39
C LEU A 198 23.66 12.04 -28.04
N THR A 199 24.44 12.45 -29.02
CA THR A 199 25.49 13.45 -28.88
C THR A 199 25.52 14.32 -30.12
N ILE A 200 24.84 15.46 -30.01
CA ILE A 200 24.82 16.47 -31.07
C ILE A 200 26.17 17.20 -31.06
N PRO A 201 26.90 17.27 -32.19
CA PRO A 201 28.09 18.10 -32.33
C PRO A 201 27.78 19.58 -32.04
N ASP A 202 28.71 20.29 -31.41
CA ASP A 202 28.51 21.71 -31.06
C ASP A 202 28.24 22.58 -32.31
N GLU A 203 28.86 22.24 -33.44
CA GLU A 203 28.67 22.90 -34.75
C GLU A 203 27.28 22.65 -35.37
N GLU A 204 26.58 21.60 -34.96
CA GLU A 204 25.23 21.26 -35.40
C GLU A 204 24.16 21.69 -34.41
N TYR A 205 24.52 22.20 -33.22
CA TYR A 205 23.57 22.52 -32.15
C TYR A 205 22.52 23.55 -32.58
N ASP A 206 22.94 24.70 -33.11
CA ASP A 206 22.02 25.76 -33.52
C ASP A 206 21.10 25.28 -34.66
N LEU A 207 21.66 24.50 -35.59
CA LEU A 207 20.89 23.87 -36.65
C LEU A 207 19.86 22.90 -36.07
N CYS A 208 20.25 22.03 -35.14
CA CYS A 208 19.39 21.07 -34.46
C CYS A 208 18.18 21.76 -33.81
N MET A 209 18.42 22.83 -33.03
CA MET A 209 17.35 23.59 -32.38
C MET A 209 16.44 24.26 -33.42
N SER A 210 17.02 24.84 -34.49
CA SER A 210 16.24 25.48 -35.55
C SER A 210 15.32 24.49 -36.29
N LEU A 211 15.80 23.26 -36.54
CA LEU A 211 15.04 22.21 -37.21
C LEU A 211 13.94 21.63 -36.31
N ALA A 212 14.18 21.56 -35.00
CA ALA A 212 13.23 21.02 -34.03
C ALA A 212 12.12 22.01 -33.63
N ARG A 213 12.33 23.32 -33.83
CA ARG A 213 11.44 24.38 -33.36
C ARG A 213 9.96 24.21 -33.77
N PRO A 214 9.59 23.86 -35.01
CA PRO A 214 8.19 23.63 -35.36
C PRO A 214 7.56 22.46 -34.57
N GLY A 215 8.34 21.41 -34.29
CA GLY A 215 7.91 20.31 -33.43
C GLY A 215 7.66 20.74 -31.97
N TYR A 216 8.53 21.59 -31.43
CA TYR A 216 8.35 22.18 -30.10
C TYR A 216 7.18 23.17 -30.04
N ALA A 217 6.93 23.94 -31.09
CA ALA A 217 5.76 24.80 -31.18
C ALA A 217 4.47 23.98 -31.15
N ALA A 218 4.40 22.88 -31.91
CA ALA A 218 3.27 21.96 -31.89
C ALA A 218 3.06 21.34 -30.50
N LEU A 219 4.14 20.95 -29.81
CA LEU A 219 4.10 20.44 -28.43
C LEU A 219 3.50 21.46 -27.44
N GLY A 220 4.01 22.70 -27.46
CA GLY A 220 3.54 23.78 -26.58
C GLY A 220 2.08 24.14 -26.81
N LEU A 221 1.68 24.35 -28.07
CA LEU A 221 0.28 24.65 -28.42
C LEU A 221 -0.68 23.51 -28.09
N THR A 222 -0.23 22.26 -28.20
CA THR A 222 -1.02 21.09 -27.78
C THR A 222 -1.21 21.09 -26.26
N ASN A 223 -0.21 21.50 -25.49
CA ASN A 223 -0.37 21.66 -24.04
C ASN A 223 -1.43 22.72 -23.74
N ASP A 224 -1.32 23.93 -24.29
CA ASP A 224 -2.29 25.03 -24.10
C ASP A 224 -3.72 24.61 -24.45
N LEU A 225 -3.91 23.93 -25.58
CA LEU A 225 -5.23 23.46 -26.01
C LEU A 225 -5.91 22.58 -24.94
N TYR A 226 -5.13 21.77 -24.24
CA TYR A 226 -5.65 20.85 -23.24
C TYR A 226 -5.59 21.38 -21.81
N SER A 227 -4.61 22.22 -21.45
CA SER A 227 -4.47 22.80 -20.10
C SER A 227 -5.28 24.07 -19.89
N TRP A 228 -5.86 24.64 -20.96
CA TRP A 228 -6.65 25.88 -20.94
C TRP A 228 -7.65 25.97 -19.80
N GLU A 229 -8.38 24.89 -19.52
CA GLU A 229 -9.43 24.91 -18.48
C GLU A 229 -8.83 25.01 -17.07
N LYS A 230 -7.74 24.29 -16.81
CA LYS A 230 -6.95 24.41 -15.58
C LYS A 230 -6.35 25.80 -15.44
N GLU A 231 -5.68 26.30 -16.48
CA GLU A 231 -4.94 27.56 -16.44
C GLU A 231 -5.86 28.78 -16.34
N ARG A 232 -6.96 28.80 -17.09
CA ARG A 232 -7.98 29.85 -16.98
C ARG A 232 -8.57 29.91 -15.58
N LYS A 233 -8.87 28.75 -14.97
CA LYS A 233 -9.41 28.69 -13.62
C LYS A 233 -8.39 29.21 -12.60
N ALA A 234 -7.12 28.83 -12.73
CA ALA A 234 -6.05 29.34 -11.88
C ALA A 234 -5.93 30.87 -11.98
N ALA A 235 -5.93 31.42 -13.20
CA ALA A 235 -5.89 32.87 -13.42
C ALA A 235 -7.12 33.59 -12.83
N GLN A 236 -8.32 33.00 -12.94
CA GLN A 236 -9.54 33.51 -12.32
C GLN A 236 -9.45 33.52 -10.78
N ASP A 237 -8.99 32.43 -10.17
CA ASP A 237 -8.80 32.32 -8.73
C ASP A 237 -7.74 33.34 -8.22
N MET A 238 -6.80 33.73 -9.09
CA MET A 238 -5.78 34.76 -8.83
C MET A 238 -6.25 36.19 -9.06
N GLY A 239 -7.41 36.40 -9.68
CA GLY A 239 -7.85 37.72 -10.13
C GLY A 239 -6.94 38.34 -11.18
N GLN A 240 -6.21 37.52 -11.96
CA GLN A 240 -5.42 37.98 -13.09
C GLN A 240 -6.34 38.41 -14.24
N ASP A 241 -5.91 39.42 -14.98
CA ASP A 241 -6.60 39.97 -16.15
C ASP A 241 -6.20 39.29 -17.47
N TYR A 242 -5.23 38.37 -17.44
CA TYR A 242 -4.80 37.58 -18.58
C TYR A 242 -4.44 36.14 -18.19
N VAL A 243 -4.33 35.27 -19.19
CA VAL A 243 -3.87 33.88 -19.06
C VAL A 243 -2.69 33.69 -20.04
N PHE A 244 -1.59 33.10 -19.60
CA PHE A 244 -0.43 32.79 -20.46
C PHE A 244 -0.69 31.54 -21.30
N ASP A 245 -1.65 31.63 -22.23
CA ASP A 245 -2.12 30.48 -23.00
C ASP A 245 -2.51 30.94 -24.42
N ALA A 246 -2.17 30.16 -25.45
CA ALA A 246 -2.51 30.47 -26.84
C ALA A 246 -4.00 30.75 -27.07
N ILE A 247 -4.91 30.05 -26.37
CA ILE A 247 -6.36 30.26 -26.47
C ILE A 247 -6.72 31.69 -26.07
N TRP A 248 -6.15 32.22 -24.99
CA TRP A 248 -6.38 33.60 -24.57
C TRP A 248 -5.85 34.61 -25.58
N VAL A 249 -4.64 34.39 -26.09
CA VAL A 249 -4.00 35.26 -27.09
C VAL A 249 -4.84 35.30 -28.38
N ILE A 250 -5.31 34.15 -28.86
CA ILE A 250 -6.15 34.05 -30.05
C ILE A 250 -7.50 34.74 -29.85
N MET A 251 -8.13 34.56 -28.69
CA MET A 251 -9.39 35.26 -28.37
C MET A 251 -9.22 36.77 -28.46
N LYS A 252 -8.08 37.28 -27.99
CA LYS A 252 -7.75 38.71 -28.02
C LYS A 252 -7.41 39.22 -29.42
N GLU A 253 -6.51 38.53 -30.12
CA GLU A 253 -6.05 38.90 -31.46
C GLU A 253 -7.19 38.88 -32.49
N SER A 254 -8.02 37.83 -32.46
CA SER A 254 -9.07 37.59 -33.46
C SER A 254 -10.47 38.06 -33.02
N ALA A 255 -10.63 38.54 -31.79
CA ALA A 255 -11.92 38.93 -31.20
C ALA A 255 -13.01 37.84 -31.33
N ILE A 256 -12.63 36.58 -31.09
CA ILE A 256 -13.53 35.41 -31.19
C ILE A 256 -13.78 34.77 -29.83
N GLY A 257 -14.85 33.98 -29.74
CA GLY A 257 -15.15 33.18 -28.56
C GLY A 257 -14.19 32.00 -28.39
N GLU A 258 -14.20 31.42 -27.18
CA GLU A 258 -13.31 30.32 -26.77
C GLU A 258 -13.28 29.13 -27.74
N GLU A 259 -14.44 28.63 -28.16
CA GLU A 259 -14.49 27.49 -29.10
C GLU A 259 -13.89 27.83 -30.46
N GLY A 260 -14.06 29.08 -30.92
CA GLY A 260 -13.39 29.57 -32.12
C GLY A 260 -11.88 29.64 -31.96
N ALA A 261 -11.40 30.05 -30.77
CA ALA A 261 -9.98 30.11 -30.47
C ALA A 261 -9.34 28.71 -30.35
N LYS A 262 -10.02 27.75 -29.72
CA LYS A 262 -9.62 26.33 -29.70
C LYS A 262 -9.45 25.77 -31.12
N GLU A 263 -10.35 26.13 -32.03
CA GLU A 263 -10.26 25.68 -33.42
C GLU A 263 -9.13 26.34 -34.22
N VAL A 264 -8.85 27.62 -33.99
CA VAL A 264 -7.65 28.27 -34.54
C VAL A 264 -6.39 27.59 -34.01
N CYS A 265 -6.32 27.32 -32.71
CA CYS A 265 -5.19 26.64 -32.09
C CYS A 265 -4.95 25.24 -32.70
N ARG A 266 -6.01 24.45 -32.93
CA ARG A 266 -5.90 23.15 -33.64
C ARG A 266 -5.29 23.28 -35.03
N ARG A 267 -5.70 24.30 -35.81
CA ARG A 267 -5.11 24.55 -37.13
C ARG A 267 -3.64 24.93 -37.06
N GLU A 268 -3.26 25.72 -36.07
CA GLU A 268 -1.87 26.12 -35.85
C GLU A 268 -1.00 24.93 -35.41
N ILE A 269 -1.51 24.05 -34.55
CA ILE A 269 -0.86 22.77 -34.21
C ILE A 269 -0.65 21.94 -35.48
N ALA A 270 -1.70 21.76 -36.28
CA ALA A 270 -1.66 20.98 -37.52
C ALA A 270 -0.66 21.57 -38.54
N GLN A 271 -0.56 22.90 -38.64
CA GLN A 271 0.40 23.56 -39.52
C GLN A 271 1.85 23.30 -39.07
N ASN A 272 2.14 23.52 -37.79
CA ASN A 272 3.48 23.34 -37.22
C ASN A 272 3.95 21.87 -37.32
N ILE A 273 3.09 20.90 -37.02
CA ILE A 273 3.46 19.49 -37.13
C ILE A 273 3.65 19.04 -38.58
N ASN A 274 2.84 19.54 -39.52
CA ASN A 274 3.02 19.22 -40.94
C ASN A 274 4.34 19.78 -41.50
N GLU A 275 4.71 21.01 -41.10
CA GLU A 275 6.02 21.57 -41.42
C GLU A 275 7.14 20.70 -40.85
N PHE A 276 7.01 20.30 -39.59
CA PHE A 276 8.00 19.47 -38.91
C PHE A 276 8.16 18.09 -39.56
N LEU A 277 7.07 17.44 -39.97
CA LEU A 277 7.13 16.17 -40.71
C LEU A 277 7.87 16.30 -42.04
N GLY A 278 7.75 17.45 -42.72
CA GLY A 278 8.55 17.79 -43.89
C GLY A 278 10.05 17.88 -43.56
N ILE A 279 10.41 18.44 -42.40
CA ILE A 279 11.79 18.50 -41.91
C ILE A 279 12.32 17.11 -41.55
N VAL A 280 11.53 16.28 -40.84
CA VAL A 280 11.87 14.89 -40.51
C VAL A 280 12.17 14.10 -41.80
N ALA A 281 11.32 14.23 -42.83
CA ALA A 281 11.51 13.53 -44.09
C ALA A 281 12.80 13.96 -44.83
N LYS A 282 13.14 15.26 -44.81
CA LYS A 282 14.36 15.79 -45.43
C LYS A 282 15.61 15.35 -44.69
N THR A 283 15.62 15.49 -43.36
CA THR A 283 16.79 15.19 -42.51
C THR A 283 17.10 13.69 -42.48
N LYS A 284 16.09 12.82 -42.55
CA LYS A 284 16.24 11.36 -42.48
C LYS A 284 17.27 10.78 -43.47
N ASN A 285 17.35 11.36 -44.67
CA ASN A 285 18.25 10.90 -45.74
C ASN A 285 19.43 11.85 -46.01
N ASP A 286 19.56 12.94 -45.24
CA ASP A 286 20.64 13.88 -45.41
C ASP A 286 21.90 13.37 -44.71
N MET A 287 22.82 12.83 -45.50
CA MET A 287 24.08 12.26 -45.02
C MET A 287 25.11 13.31 -44.59
N SER A 288 24.86 14.60 -44.84
CA SER A 288 25.71 15.69 -44.35
C SER A 288 25.54 15.94 -42.85
N LEU A 289 24.38 15.55 -42.29
CA LEU A 289 24.06 15.66 -40.88
C LEU A 289 24.61 14.47 -40.08
N SER A 290 24.94 14.70 -38.81
CA SER A 290 25.29 13.60 -37.90
C SER A 290 24.12 12.63 -37.71
N GLN A 291 24.47 11.36 -37.46
CA GLN A 291 23.47 10.33 -37.19
C GLN A 291 22.60 10.66 -35.97
N ASP A 292 23.23 11.18 -34.91
CA ASP A 292 22.55 11.52 -33.66
C ASP A 292 21.60 12.71 -33.85
N LEU A 293 21.92 13.68 -34.72
CA LEU A 293 21.01 14.76 -35.08
C LEU A 293 19.79 14.24 -35.84
N ARG A 294 19.99 13.36 -36.84
CA ARG A 294 18.85 12.74 -37.55
C ARG A 294 17.92 11.97 -36.60
N VAL A 295 18.50 11.23 -35.65
CA VAL A 295 17.74 10.49 -34.64
C VAL A 295 17.02 11.43 -33.67
N TYR A 296 17.66 12.53 -33.27
CA TYR A 296 17.04 13.53 -32.40
C TYR A 296 15.80 14.19 -33.04
N ILE A 297 15.87 14.54 -34.32
CA ILE A 297 14.72 15.09 -35.06
C ILE A 297 13.57 14.07 -35.15
N GLU A 298 13.87 12.78 -35.41
CA GLU A 298 12.85 11.72 -35.31
C GLU A 298 12.30 11.60 -33.87
N ALA A 299 13.13 11.79 -32.84
CA ALA A 299 12.72 11.69 -31.44
C ALA A 299 11.73 12.78 -31.02
N VAL A 300 11.92 14.03 -31.46
CA VAL A 300 10.98 15.14 -31.19
C VAL A 300 9.60 14.84 -31.80
N MET A 301 9.54 14.17 -32.95
CA MET A 301 8.27 13.73 -33.57
C MET A 301 7.56 12.70 -32.69
N TRP A 302 8.30 11.76 -32.10
CA TRP A 302 7.73 10.79 -31.14
C TRP A 302 7.26 11.47 -29.84
N SER A 303 7.98 12.49 -29.38
CA SER A 303 7.55 13.29 -28.23
C SER A 303 6.24 14.01 -28.49
N TYR A 304 6.02 14.54 -29.70
CA TYR A 304 4.76 15.16 -30.09
C TYR A 304 3.56 14.20 -29.96
N ILE A 305 3.61 13.03 -30.60
CA ILE A 305 2.49 12.08 -30.57
C ILE A 305 2.26 11.51 -29.16
N GLY A 306 3.34 11.33 -28.38
CA GLY A 306 3.25 10.96 -26.97
C GLY A 306 2.54 12.03 -26.13
N ASN A 307 2.90 13.30 -26.33
CA ASN A 307 2.31 14.44 -25.62
C ASN A 307 0.84 14.65 -25.98
N LEU A 308 0.48 14.51 -27.27
CA LEU A 308 -0.91 14.59 -27.74
C LEU A 308 -1.81 13.63 -26.95
N ARG A 309 -1.32 12.41 -26.70
CA ARG A 309 -2.07 11.42 -25.93
C ARG A 309 -2.22 11.79 -24.45
N THR A 310 -1.17 12.32 -23.84
CA THR A 310 -1.18 12.67 -22.41
C THR A 310 -1.93 13.98 -22.13
N GLY A 311 -1.95 14.91 -23.09
CA GLY A 311 -2.64 16.21 -23.00
C GLY A 311 -4.17 16.08 -22.98
N GLY A 312 -4.77 15.21 -23.81
CA GLY A 312 -6.24 15.03 -23.92
C GLY A 312 -6.99 14.53 -22.66
N ARG A 313 -6.34 14.56 -21.49
CA ARG A 313 -6.88 14.08 -20.21
C ARG A 313 -7.70 15.13 -19.47
N GLU A 314 -7.43 16.44 -19.62
CA GLU A 314 -8.20 17.47 -18.91
C GLU A 314 -9.64 17.58 -19.42
N THR A 315 -9.85 17.44 -20.74
CA THR A 315 -11.17 17.32 -21.38
C THR A 315 -11.87 15.98 -21.06
N MET A 316 -11.14 14.97 -20.55
CA MET A 316 -11.69 13.70 -20.08
C MET A 316 -11.71 13.56 -18.54
N SER A 317 -11.35 14.60 -17.78
CA SER A 317 -11.31 14.56 -16.30
C SER A 317 -12.70 14.46 -15.63
N GLY A 318 -13.75 14.32 -16.44
CA GLY A 318 -15.05 13.81 -16.00
C GLY A 318 -15.07 12.32 -15.64
N ASN A 319 -14.07 11.49 -15.95
CA ASN A 319 -14.10 10.06 -15.58
C ASN A 319 -12.71 9.38 -15.41
N SER A 320 -12.64 8.54 -14.37
CA SER A 320 -11.69 7.43 -14.11
C SER A 320 -10.20 7.74 -13.87
N THR A 321 -9.90 7.93 -12.59
CA THR A 321 -8.95 7.14 -11.79
C THR A 321 -8.76 5.68 -12.27
N ASP A 322 -7.52 5.24 -12.49
CA ASP A 322 -7.02 3.90 -12.14
C ASP A 322 -5.47 3.84 -12.27
N THR A 323 -4.88 2.77 -11.74
CA THR A 323 -3.45 2.42 -11.48
C THR A 323 -2.85 2.71 -10.09
N LYS A 324 -3.11 1.79 -9.16
CA LYS A 324 -2.22 1.50 -8.01
C LYS A 324 -2.02 -0.01 -7.76
N GLY A 325 -2.11 -0.84 -8.80
CA GLY A 325 -2.26 -2.30 -8.66
C GLY A 325 -1.03 -3.17 -8.96
N ALA A 326 0.20 -2.71 -8.73
CA ALA A 326 1.38 -3.57 -8.86
C ALA A 326 2.33 -3.36 -7.67
N LEU A 327 2.12 -4.11 -6.58
CA LEU A 327 3.12 -4.62 -5.62
C LEU A 327 2.41 -4.99 -4.31
N GLN A 328 2.09 -6.27 -4.11
CA GLN A 328 2.46 -6.98 -2.87
C GLN A 328 2.06 -8.47 -2.92
N GLY A 329 3.08 -9.31 -2.71
CA GLY A 329 2.93 -10.70 -2.31
C GLY A 329 3.29 -10.84 -0.83
N ASN A 330 2.78 -11.89 -0.22
CA ASN A 330 2.81 -12.19 1.21
C ASN A 330 4.25 -12.24 1.79
N ILE A 331 4.68 -11.19 2.50
CA ILE A 331 6.02 -11.12 3.12
C ILE A 331 6.05 -11.99 4.38
N ARG A 332 6.64 -13.18 4.27
CA ARG A 332 7.04 -13.99 5.44
C ARG A 332 8.37 -13.43 5.94
N TYR A 333 8.35 -12.65 7.03
CA TYR A 333 9.58 -12.07 7.58
C TYR A 333 10.55 -13.18 8.00
N PRO A 334 11.77 -13.20 7.47
CA PRO A 334 12.76 -14.19 7.88
C PRO A 334 13.06 -14.12 9.39
N PHE A 335 13.36 -15.24 10.04
CA PHE A 335 13.60 -15.31 11.49
C PHE A 335 14.69 -14.34 11.98
N TRP A 336 15.64 -13.97 11.11
CA TRP A 336 16.72 -13.03 11.41
C TRP A 336 16.29 -11.56 11.38
N PHE A 337 15.11 -11.23 10.83
CA PHE A 337 14.60 -9.86 10.74
C PHE A 337 14.35 -9.26 12.13
N GLY A 338 13.74 -10.04 13.04
CA GLY A 338 13.54 -9.65 14.43
C GLY A 338 14.86 -9.40 15.19
N GLY A 339 15.90 -10.19 14.88
CA GLY A 339 17.26 -9.99 15.40
C GLY A 339 17.92 -8.72 14.85
N SER A 340 17.80 -8.48 13.54
CA SER A 340 18.42 -7.35 12.84
C SER A 340 17.79 -6.01 13.23
N ALA A 341 16.46 -5.96 13.33
CA ALA A 341 15.74 -4.78 13.84
C ALA A 341 16.12 -4.48 15.30
N SER A 342 16.24 -5.52 16.13
CA SER A 342 16.66 -5.36 17.53
C SER A 342 18.12 -4.91 17.66
N ALA A 343 19.00 -5.32 16.74
CA ALA A 343 20.39 -4.86 16.69
C ALA A 343 20.50 -3.38 16.30
N LEU A 344 19.74 -2.93 15.30
CA LEU A 344 19.65 -1.51 14.93
C LEU A 344 19.11 -0.67 16.10
N ALA A 345 18.06 -1.14 16.77
CA ALA A 345 17.52 -0.48 17.95
C ALA A 345 18.54 -0.42 19.11
N ALA A 346 19.39 -1.43 19.26
CA ALA A 346 20.48 -1.40 20.23
C ALA A 346 21.51 -0.32 19.89
N CYS A 347 21.83 -0.07 18.62
CA CYS A 347 22.73 1.04 18.24
C CYS A 347 22.22 2.40 18.72
N VAL A 348 20.90 2.61 18.78
CA VAL A 348 20.32 3.87 19.28
C VAL A 348 20.25 3.88 20.81
N THR A 349 19.90 2.74 21.43
CA THR A 349 19.63 2.66 22.88
C THR A 349 20.84 2.30 23.74
N HIS A 350 21.99 1.97 23.14
CA HIS A 350 23.19 1.50 23.84
C HIS A 350 23.71 2.46 24.93
N PRO A 351 23.70 3.80 24.74
CA PRO A 351 24.10 4.74 25.80
C PRO A 351 23.31 4.54 27.11
N LEU A 352 22.01 4.26 27.02
CA LEU A 352 21.17 3.99 28.19
C LEU A 352 21.55 2.67 28.87
N ASP A 353 21.84 1.63 28.08
CA ASP A 353 22.27 0.32 28.61
C ASP A 353 23.64 0.41 29.30
N LEU A 354 24.58 1.20 28.78
CA LEU A 354 25.89 1.41 29.40
C LEU A 354 25.75 2.15 30.73
N VAL A 355 24.99 3.25 30.78
CA VAL A 355 24.77 4.01 32.02
C VAL A 355 24.10 3.14 33.08
N LYS A 356 23.13 2.30 32.69
CA LYS A 356 22.51 1.31 33.56
C LYS A 356 23.54 0.36 34.17
N VAL A 357 24.41 -0.26 33.37
CA VAL A 357 25.42 -1.20 33.87
C VAL A 357 26.41 -0.52 34.83
N ARG A 358 26.84 0.71 34.53
CA ARG A 358 27.71 1.51 35.41
C ARG A 358 27.06 1.81 36.77
N LEU A 359 25.76 2.10 36.78
CA LEU A 359 25.00 2.31 38.02
C LEU A 359 24.78 1.02 38.82
N GLN A 360 24.67 -0.13 38.16
CA GLN A 360 24.39 -1.42 38.80
C GLN A 360 25.63 -2.11 39.39
N THR A 361 26.82 -1.82 38.85
CA THR A 361 28.10 -2.45 39.22
C THR A 361 28.92 -1.68 40.26
N ARG A 362 28.68 -0.39 40.49
CA ARG A 362 29.43 0.39 41.49
C ARG A 362 29.02 0.03 42.93
N THR A 363 29.99 -0.07 43.85
CA THR A 363 29.77 -0.13 45.30
C THR A 363 29.87 1.28 45.92
N ALA A 364 29.15 1.56 47.02
CA ALA A 364 28.67 2.92 47.35
C ALA A 364 29.65 3.83 48.11
N ASN A 365 29.77 5.08 47.62
CA ASN A 365 29.59 6.33 48.36
C ASN A 365 29.14 7.39 47.33
N VAL A 366 27.89 7.87 47.46
CA VAL A 366 27.14 8.72 46.50
C VAL A 366 26.88 8.05 45.14
N ALA A 367 25.70 7.43 44.98
CA ALA A 367 25.25 6.98 43.66
C ALA A 367 24.97 8.24 42.79
N PRO A 368 25.72 8.47 41.70
CA PRO A 368 25.42 9.59 40.82
C PRO A 368 24.01 9.39 40.25
N SER A 369 23.22 10.47 40.20
CA SER A 369 21.99 10.48 39.41
C SER A 369 22.29 10.04 37.97
N PHE A 370 21.28 9.62 37.21
CA PHE A 370 21.44 9.30 35.78
C PHE A 370 22.21 10.40 35.03
N ALA A 371 21.87 11.67 35.27
CA ALA A 371 22.55 12.82 34.67
C ALA A 371 24.02 12.94 35.11
N SER A 372 24.30 12.72 36.39
CA SER A 372 25.67 12.74 36.92
C SER A 372 26.52 11.60 36.35
N ALA A 373 25.95 10.41 36.15
CA ALA A 373 26.65 9.28 35.55
C ALA A 373 27.00 9.54 34.08
N VAL A 374 26.06 10.08 33.30
CA VAL A 374 26.30 10.51 31.91
C VAL A 374 27.40 11.56 31.86
N LYS A 375 27.36 12.57 32.73
CA LYS A 375 28.37 13.63 32.79
C LYS A 375 29.76 13.08 33.07
N ILE A 376 29.90 12.15 34.02
CA ILE A 376 31.18 11.51 34.38
C ILE A 376 31.72 10.68 33.20
N ILE A 377 30.87 9.91 32.52
CA ILE A 377 31.33 9.10 31.38
C ILE A 377 31.82 9.99 30.23
N ILE A 378 31.10 11.07 29.94
CA ILE A 378 31.50 12.01 28.89
C ILE A 378 32.79 12.76 29.27
N SER A 379 32.98 13.12 30.54
CA SER A 379 34.22 13.79 30.98
C SER A 379 35.43 12.87 30.94
N ASP A 380 35.26 11.60 31.33
CA ASP A 380 36.38 10.69 31.56
C ASP A 380 36.74 9.86 30.31
N GLU A 381 35.74 9.53 29.48
CA GLU A 381 35.88 8.61 28.33
C GLU A 381 35.43 9.25 26.99
N GLY A 382 34.93 10.49 27.03
CA GLY A 382 34.36 11.15 25.85
C GLY A 382 33.01 10.59 25.42
N VAL A 383 32.43 11.18 24.35
CA VAL A 383 31.12 10.76 23.82
C VAL A 383 31.16 9.33 23.27
N SER A 384 32.29 8.90 22.70
CA SER A 384 32.49 7.52 22.23
C SER A 384 32.45 6.50 23.37
N GLY A 385 32.80 6.89 24.60
CA GLY A 385 32.73 6.02 25.78
C GLY A 385 31.31 5.52 26.09
N LEU A 386 30.28 6.26 25.69
CA LEU A 386 28.87 5.84 25.81
C LEU A 386 28.53 4.63 24.93
N TYR A 387 29.38 4.29 23.97
CA TYR A 387 29.21 3.18 23.03
C TYR A 387 30.10 1.96 23.33
N SER A 388 30.85 1.98 24.44
CA SER A 388 31.67 0.84 24.87
C SER A 388 30.81 -0.43 25.05
N GLY A 389 31.18 -1.51 24.36
CA GLY A 389 30.41 -2.76 24.36
C GLY A 389 29.35 -2.89 23.26
N LEU A 390 29.20 -1.91 22.35
CA LEU A 390 28.17 -1.96 21.29
C LEU A 390 28.24 -3.24 20.45
N THR A 391 29.45 -3.69 20.09
CA THR A 391 29.63 -4.93 19.30
C THR A 391 29.06 -6.16 20.01
N ALA A 392 29.22 -6.25 21.34
CA ALA A 392 28.62 -7.32 22.14
C ALA A 392 27.11 -7.16 22.29
N SER A 393 26.61 -5.92 22.37
CA SER A 393 25.17 -5.63 22.38
C SER A 393 24.50 -6.04 21.06
N VAL A 394 25.13 -5.80 19.90
CA VAL A 394 24.64 -6.23 18.58
C VAL A 394 24.58 -7.76 18.49
N VAL A 395 25.67 -8.46 18.83
CA VAL A 395 25.68 -9.94 18.82
C VAL A 395 24.64 -10.50 19.77
N ARG A 396 24.52 -9.90 20.96
CA ARG A 396 23.46 -10.26 21.92
C ARG A 396 22.09 -10.12 21.30
N GLN A 397 21.76 -9.04 20.61
CA GLN A 397 20.44 -8.87 20.01
C GLN A 397 20.17 -9.87 18.89
N LEU A 398 21.17 -10.16 18.06
CA LEU A 398 21.04 -11.17 17.00
C LEU A 398 20.76 -12.56 17.57
N THR A 399 21.41 -12.96 18.66
CA THR A 399 21.21 -14.28 19.28
C THR A 399 19.98 -14.33 20.19
N TYR A 400 19.83 -13.37 21.11
CA TYR A 400 18.72 -13.28 22.05
C TYR A 400 17.39 -13.05 21.34
N SER A 401 17.29 -11.96 20.56
CA SER A 401 16.01 -11.54 19.99
C SER A 401 15.63 -12.45 18.81
N GLY A 402 16.59 -12.91 18.02
CA GLY A 402 16.34 -13.89 16.96
C GLY A 402 15.71 -15.17 17.48
N ILE A 403 16.29 -15.77 18.53
CA ILE A 403 15.77 -17.02 19.12
C ILE A 403 14.47 -16.80 19.88
N ARG A 404 14.36 -15.70 20.64
CA ARG A 404 13.12 -15.35 21.34
C ARG A 404 11.95 -15.20 20.36
N PHE A 405 12.10 -14.39 19.31
CA PHE A 405 11.02 -14.17 18.35
C PHE A 405 10.72 -15.44 17.54
N GLY A 406 11.74 -16.19 17.13
CA GLY A 406 11.55 -17.46 16.42
C GLY A 406 10.77 -18.49 17.23
N ILE A 407 11.16 -18.70 18.50
CA ILE A 407 10.45 -19.63 19.39
C ILE A 407 9.05 -19.13 19.72
N TYR A 408 8.87 -17.82 19.92
CA TYR A 408 7.55 -17.25 20.21
C TYR A 408 6.57 -17.47 19.06
N GLU A 409 6.98 -17.14 17.82
CA GLU A 409 6.14 -17.35 16.63
C GLU A 409 5.85 -18.83 16.37
N GLU A 410 6.83 -19.71 16.54
CA GLU A 410 6.67 -21.16 16.34
C GLU A 410 5.76 -21.81 17.40
N LEU A 411 5.82 -21.35 18.66
CA LEU A 411 4.92 -21.85 19.71
C LEU A 411 3.51 -21.25 19.57
N LYS A 412 3.41 -19.99 19.12
CA LYS A 412 2.13 -19.33 18.87
C LYS A 412 1.41 -19.91 17.65
N SER A 413 2.13 -20.26 16.58
CA SER A 413 1.55 -20.87 15.38
C SER A 413 0.92 -22.24 15.66
N LYS A 414 1.40 -22.95 16.67
CA LYS A 414 0.88 -24.25 17.13
C LYS A 414 -0.36 -24.15 18.02
N ALA A 415 -0.78 -22.94 18.39
CA ALA A 415 -1.75 -22.70 19.46
C ALA A 415 -3.21 -22.57 19.00
N GLY A 416 -3.47 -22.75 17.70
CA GLY A 416 -4.78 -22.48 17.10
C GLY A 416 -5.13 -20.99 17.04
N PRO A 417 -6.31 -20.63 16.52
CA PRO A 417 -6.68 -19.24 16.20
C PRO A 417 -7.01 -18.36 17.43
N SER A 418 -7.30 -18.95 18.61
CA SER A 418 -7.56 -18.21 19.86
C SER A 418 -6.85 -18.84 21.05
N PRO A 419 -5.51 -18.70 21.16
CA PRO A 419 -4.77 -19.24 22.30
C PRO A 419 -5.16 -18.54 23.61
N SER A 420 -5.31 -19.33 24.68
CA SER A 420 -5.65 -18.78 26.00
C SER A 420 -4.56 -17.80 26.48
N SER A 421 -4.95 -16.78 27.27
CA SER A 421 -3.99 -15.84 27.85
C SER A 421 -2.91 -16.55 28.67
N GLN A 422 -3.25 -17.66 29.35
CA GLN A 422 -2.29 -18.49 30.08
C GLN A 422 -1.27 -19.16 29.15
N PHE A 423 -1.71 -19.65 27.99
CA PHE A 423 -0.82 -20.22 26.97
C PHE A 423 0.10 -19.15 26.37
N LEU A 424 -0.43 -17.96 26.03
CA LEU A 424 0.37 -16.85 25.52
C LEU A 424 1.42 -16.38 26.54
N LEU A 425 1.08 -16.37 27.83
CA LEU A 425 2.03 -16.06 28.90
C LEU A 425 3.09 -17.14 29.06
N ALA A 426 2.71 -18.42 29.01
CA ALA A 426 3.65 -19.53 29.10
C ALA A 426 4.61 -19.54 27.90
N THR A 427 4.13 -19.32 26.68
CA THR A 427 4.95 -19.23 25.47
C THR A 427 5.86 -18.01 25.46
N ALA A 428 5.38 -16.85 25.91
CA ALA A 428 6.20 -15.66 26.14
C ALA A 428 7.31 -15.91 27.17
N TRP A 429 7.01 -16.62 28.25
CA TRP A 429 7.97 -16.98 29.28
C TRP A 429 9.03 -17.95 28.73
N CYS A 430 8.62 -19.04 28.09
CA CYS A 430 9.51 -20.04 27.50
C CYS A 430 10.43 -19.45 26.42
N SER A 431 9.88 -18.65 25.51
CA SER A 431 10.67 -17.98 24.47
C SER A 431 11.65 -16.96 25.04
N GLY A 432 11.24 -16.19 26.04
CA GLY A 432 12.12 -15.26 26.76
C GLY A 432 13.26 -15.98 27.48
N PHE A 433 12.97 -17.10 28.15
CA PHE A 433 13.96 -17.94 28.83
C PHE A 433 14.98 -18.53 27.86
N ALA A 434 14.51 -19.14 26.77
CA ALA A 434 15.36 -19.75 25.75
C ALA A 434 16.23 -18.72 25.02
N GLY A 435 15.66 -17.56 24.68
CA GLY A 435 16.41 -16.44 24.14
C GLY A 435 17.50 -15.96 25.12
N GLY A 436 17.17 -15.82 26.40
CA GLY A 436 18.11 -15.42 27.46
C GLY A 436 19.30 -16.37 27.59
N LEU A 437 19.04 -17.67 27.47
CA LEU A 437 20.10 -18.70 27.49
C LEU A 437 21.01 -18.58 26.27
N ALA A 438 20.43 -18.48 25.08
CA ALA A 438 21.19 -18.40 23.84
C ALA A 438 21.99 -17.09 23.70
N GLY A 439 21.49 -15.99 24.27
CA GLY A 439 22.18 -14.71 24.31
C GLY A 439 23.20 -14.56 25.43
N ASN A 440 23.31 -15.52 26.35
CA ASN A 440 24.02 -15.32 27.62
C ASN A 440 25.51 -15.01 27.43
N PHE A 441 26.18 -15.69 26.51
CA PHE A 441 27.61 -15.49 26.25
C PHE A 441 27.93 -14.05 25.80
N ALA A 442 27.09 -13.49 24.91
CA ALA A 442 27.22 -12.13 24.42
C ALA A 442 26.82 -11.10 25.48
N ASP A 443 25.87 -11.45 26.35
CA ASP A 443 25.47 -10.66 27.51
C ASP A 443 26.61 -10.50 28.53
N VAL A 444 27.33 -11.58 28.84
CA VAL A 444 28.51 -11.54 29.74
C VAL A 444 29.56 -10.57 29.19
N LEU A 445 29.87 -10.68 27.89
CA LEU A 445 30.83 -9.79 27.24
C LEU A 445 30.33 -8.34 27.19
N ASN A 446 29.04 -8.12 26.92
CA ASN A 446 28.45 -6.80 26.90
C ASN A 446 28.55 -6.11 28.27
N VAL A 447 28.18 -6.82 29.35
CA VAL A 447 28.27 -6.28 30.72
C VAL A 447 29.72 -5.96 31.06
N ARG A 448 30.68 -6.84 30.74
CA ARG A 448 32.10 -6.61 31.04
C ARG A 448 32.68 -5.44 30.25
N MET A 449 32.39 -5.35 28.95
CA MET A 449 32.83 -4.22 28.11
C MET A 449 32.21 -2.89 28.56
N GLN A 450 30.94 -2.89 29.02
CA GLN A 450 30.28 -1.70 29.54
C GLN A 450 30.80 -1.30 30.93
N HIS A 451 31.17 -2.29 31.76
CA HIS A 451 31.73 -2.08 33.10
C HIS A 451 33.21 -1.66 33.08
N ASP A 452 33.96 -2.02 32.03
CA ASP A 452 35.43 -1.95 31.99
C ASP A 452 36.01 -0.58 32.35
N GLY A 453 35.45 0.52 31.82
CA GLY A 453 35.94 1.87 32.12
C GLY A 453 35.75 2.30 33.58
N SER A 454 34.94 1.58 34.36
CA SER A 454 34.76 1.84 35.79
C SER A 454 35.76 1.10 36.69
N LEU A 455 36.57 0.21 36.11
CA LEU A 455 37.66 -0.47 36.80
C LEU A 455 38.94 0.38 36.79
N PRO A 456 39.78 0.29 37.84
CA PRO A 456 41.14 0.83 37.81
C PRO A 456 41.93 0.27 36.63
N SER A 457 42.84 1.06 36.04
CA SER A 457 43.52 0.71 34.78
C SER A 457 44.20 -0.67 34.78
N HIS A 458 44.66 -1.16 35.93
CA HIS A 458 45.31 -2.48 36.08
C HIS A 458 44.33 -3.67 36.17
N GLN A 459 43.03 -3.43 36.35
CA GLN A 459 41.98 -4.45 36.44
C GLN A 459 41.09 -4.51 35.19
N ARG A 460 41.32 -3.60 34.22
CA ARG A 460 40.55 -3.54 32.97
C ARG A 460 40.85 -4.72 32.07
N HIS A 461 39.80 -5.31 31.50
CA HIS A 461 39.89 -6.40 30.54
C HIS A 461 40.38 -5.91 29.16
N ASN A 462 40.00 -4.69 28.76
CA ASN A 462 40.37 -4.06 27.49
C ASN A 462 40.08 -4.93 26.26
N TYR A 463 38.89 -5.52 26.19
CA TYR A 463 38.45 -6.25 24.98
C TYR A 463 38.30 -5.28 23.81
N ARG A 464 38.92 -5.60 22.66
CA ARG A 464 38.85 -4.73 21.47
C ARG A 464 37.45 -4.72 20.84
N HIS A 465 36.83 -5.90 20.80
CA HIS A 465 35.47 -6.13 20.31
C HIS A 465 34.97 -7.47 20.85
N VAL A 466 33.68 -7.77 20.66
CA VAL A 466 33.06 -9.03 21.10
C VAL A 466 33.83 -10.29 20.67
N GLY A 467 34.36 -10.32 19.44
CA GLY A 467 35.20 -11.43 18.95
C GLY A 467 36.47 -11.68 19.79
N ASP A 468 37.22 -10.62 20.08
CA ASP A 468 38.40 -10.68 20.96
C ASP A 468 37.99 -11.11 22.38
N GLY A 469 36.89 -10.54 22.88
CA GLY A 469 36.32 -10.92 24.17
C GLY A 469 35.92 -12.39 24.26
N MET A 470 35.32 -12.97 23.23
CA MET A 470 34.96 -14.40 23.19
C MET A 470 36.20 -15.29 23.33
N VAL A 471 37.25 -15.03 22.54
CA VAL A 471 38.47 -15.83 22.57
C VAL A 471 39.19 -15.67 23.92
N ARG A 472 39.34 -14.43 24.39
CA ARG A 472 40.07 -14.14 25.64
C ARG A 472 39.33 -14.64 26.87
N LEU A 473 38.01 -14.52 26.93
CA LEU A 473 37.22 -15.01 28.05
C LEU A 473 37.40 -16.52 28.26
N VAL A 474 37.39 -17.30 27.17
CA VAL A 474 37.62 -18.76 27.24
C VAL A 474 39.06 -19.08 27.63
N ARG A 475 40.03 -18.34 27.07
CA ARG A 475 41.46 -18.57 27.34
C ARG A 475 41.84 -18.21 28.78
N GLU A 476 41.29 -17.13 29.33
CA GLU A 476 41.65 -16.58 30.63
C GLU A 476 40.82 -17.21 31.77
N GLU A 477 39.55 -17.55 31.53
CA GLU A 477 38.60 -17.93 32.58
C GLU A 477 37.84 -19.26 32.30
N GLY A 478 38.12 -19.90 31.16
CA GLY A 478 37.53 -21.18 30.77
C GLY A 478 36.16 -21.08 30.09
N ILE A 479 35.73 -22.17 29.45
CA ILE A 479 34.46 -22.22 28.68
C ILE A 479 33.21 -21.96 29.55
N GLY A 480 33.28 -22.31 30.84
CA GLY A 480 32.19 -22.09 31.80
C GLY A 480 31.89 -20.61 32.06
N ALA A 481 32.83 -19.71 31.74
CA ALA A 481 32.66 -18.27 31.87
C ALA A 481 31.48 -17.71 31.06
N TYR A 482 31.12 -18.35 29.93
CA TYR A 482 29.97 -17.95 29.11
C TYR A 482 28.63 -18.15 29.79
N MET A 483 28.56 -19.00 30.82
CA MET A 483 27.34 -19.28 31.57
C MET A 483 27.22 -18.43 32.83
N ARG A 484 28.11 -17.46 33.06
CA ARG A 484 27.97 -16.57 34.23
C ARG A 484 26.66 -15.80 34.18
N GLY A 485 25.96 -15.75 35.31
CA GLY A 485 24.69 -15.05 35.43
C GLY A 485 23.56 -15.63 34.56
N TRP A 486 23.69 -16.85 34.03
CA TRP A 486 22.68 -17.43 33.12
C TRP A 486 21.28 -17.48 33.75
N LEU A 487 21.17 -17.96 34.99
CA LEU A 487 19.88 -18.10 35.66
C LEU A 487 19.17 -16.75 35.90
N PRO A 488 19.79 -15.73 36.53
CA PRO A 488 19.15 -14.43 36.65
C PRO A 488 18.89 -13.78 35.27
N ASN A 489 19.71 -14.03 34.25
CA ASN A 489 19.48 -13.52 32.89
C ASN A 489 18.24 -14.15 32.22
N CYS A 490 18.13 -15.47 32.24
CA CYS A 490 17.01 -16.20 31.65
C CYS A 490 15.70 -15.85 32.36
N THR A 491 15.70 -15.84 33.70
CA THR A 491 14.51 -15.47 34.49
C THR A 491 14.10 -14.03 34.20
N ARG A 492 15.04 -13.09 34.17
CA ARG A 492 14.78 -11.69 33.80
C ARG A 492 14.18 -11.58 32.39
N ALA A 493 14.73 -12.30 31.42
CA ALA A 493 14.24 -12.28 30.05
C ALA A 493 12.83 -12.88 29.91
N ALA A 494 12.55 -13.96 30.63
CA ALA A 494 11.23 -14.59 30.69
C ALA A 494 10.20 -13.67 31.37
N THR A 495 10.53 -13.12 32.53
CA THR A 495 9.69 -12.17 33.27
C THR A 495 9.47 -10.88 32.49
N GLN A 496 10.47 -10.37 31.76
CA GLN A 496 10.28 -9.20 30.91
C GLN A 496 9.27 -9.49 29.79
N THR A 497 9.43 -10.62 29.09
CA THR A 497 8.57 -10.95 27.94
C THR A 497 7.13 -11.23 28.38
N ALA A 498 6.95 -11.95 29.49
CA ALA A 498 5.63 -12.21 30.07
C ALA A 498 4.98 -10.97 30.70
N GLY A 499 5.75 -10.19 31.46
CA GLY A 499 5.25 -9.01 32.17
C GLY A 499 4.79 -7.90 31.24
N GLN A 500 5.47 -7.71 30.09
CA GLN A 500 5.05 -6.74 29.08
C GLN A 500 3.68 -7.06 28.47
N LEU A 501 3.38 -8.34 28.25
CA LEU A 501 2.09 -8.78 27.71
C LEU A 501 0.98 -8.77 28.78
N ALA A 502 1.24 -9.40 29.94
CA ALA A 502 0.25 -9.52 31.01
C ALA A 502 -0.21 -8.15 31.54
N SER A 503 0.75 -7.26 31.85
CA SER A 503 0.44 -5.99 32.47
C SER A 503 -0.26 -5.05 31.50
N TYR A 504 0.04 -5.10 30.21
CA TYR A 504 -0.65 -4.30 29.19
C TYR A 504 -2.13 -4.68 29.10
N ASP A 505 -2.43 -5.98 28.96
CA ASP A 505 -3.81 -6.45 28.78
C ASP A 505 -4.67 -6.18 30.02
N ILE A 506 -4.11 -6.41 31.23
CA ILE A 506 -4.82 -6.15 32.49
C ILE A 506 -5.08 -4.65 32.65
N ILE A 507 -4.07 -3.79 32.47
CA ILE A 507 -4.24 -2.34 32.64
C ILE A 507 -5.19 -1.78 31.59
N LYS A 508 -5.09 -2.22 30.33
CA LYS A 508 -6.01 -1.82 29.27
C LYS A 508 -7.43 -2.17 29.62
N LYS A 509 -7.69 -3.43 29.99
CA LYS A 509 -9.02 -3.89 30.39
C LYS A 509 -9.57 -3.08 31.57
N SER A 510 -8.77 -2.87 32.61
CA SER A 510 -9.19 -2.08 33.79
C SER A 510 -9.50 -0.62 33.45
N ILE A 511 -8.76 0.01 32.54
CA ILE A 511 -9.03 1.40 32.11
C ILE A 511 -10.34 1.47 31.30
N LEU A 512 -10.56 0.51 30.39
CA LEU A 512 -11.79 0.43 29.59
C LEU A 512 -13.02 0.18 30.48
N ASP A 513 -12.92 -0.78 31.41
CA ASP A 513 -14.00 -1.12 32.35
C ASP A 513 -14.32 0.05 33.29
N TYR A 514 -13.30 0.76 33.79
CA TYR A 514 -13.48 1.88 34.73
C TYR A 514 -14.04 3.14 34.05
N ARG A 515 -13.61 3.44 32.82
CA ARG A 515 -14.05 4.64 32.08
C ARG A 515 -15.28 4.42 31.22
N ASN A 516 -15.73 3.18 31.06
CA ASN A 516 -16.80 2.78 30.15
C ASN A 516 -16.63 3.42 28.75
N THR A 517 -15.43 3.28 28.19
CA THR A 517 -15.00 3.95 26.95
C THR A 517 -14.41 2.96 25.96
N GLU A 518 -14.41 3.31 24.69
CA GLU A 518 -13.84 2.49 23.62
C GLU A 518 -12.30 2.56 23.59
N GLU A 519 -11.67 1.60 22.91
CA GLU A 519 -10.22 1.54 22.79
C GLU A 519 -9.70 2.69 21.89
N THR A 520 -9.12 3.71 22.52
CA THR A 520 -8.50 4.85 21.81
C THR A 520 -6.97 4.77 21.83
N PRO A 521 -6.26 5.43 20.89
CA PRO A 521 -4.80 5.53 20.91
C PRO A 521 -4.25 6.09 22.24
N ALA A 522 -5.00 7.00 22.89
CA ALA A 522 -4.64 7.55 24.20
C ALA A 522 -4.71 6.51 25.32
N VAL A 523 -5.76 5.67 25.34
CA VAL A 523 -5.89 4.56 26.29
C VAL A 523 -4.76 3.57 26.09
N GLN A 524 -4.48 3.18 24.84
CA GLN A 524 -3.40 2.28 24.49
C GLN A 524 -2.01 2.81 24.90
N ALA A 525 -1.71 4.08 24.61
CA ALA A 525 -0.45 4.71 25.00
C ALA A 525 -0.31 4.75 26.54
N THR A 526 -1.38 5.07 27.26
CA THR A 526 -1.41 5.10 28.73
C THR A 526 -1.22 3.71 29.32
N SER A 527 -1.91 2.69 28.78
CA SER A 527 -1.74 1.28 29.18
C SER A 527 -0.33 0.78 28.91
N ALA A 528 0.25 1.10 27.75
CA ALA A 528 1.62 0.73 27.40
C ALA A 528 2.65 1.38 28.34
N PHE A 529 2.46 2.65 28.69
CA PHE A 529 3.30 3.36 29.64
C PHE A 529 3.26 2.72 31.04
N LEU A 530 2.07 2.49 31.58
CA LEU A 530 1.89 1.87 32.90
C LEU A 530 2.42 0.42 32.92
N ALA A 531 2.20 -0.34 31.85
CA ALA A 531 2.73 -1.69 31.71
C ALA A 531 4.27 -1.69 31.68
N ALA A 532 4.88 -0.71 31.02
CA ALA A 532 6.34 -0.55 31.02
C ALA A 532 6.89 -0.24 32.42
N VAL A 533 6.19 0.60 33.22
CA VAL A 533 6.57 0.87 34.62
C VAL A 533 6.57 -0.41 35.45
N ILE A 534 5.50 -1.22 35.35
CA ILE A 534 5.38 -2.48 36.10
C ILE A 534 6.45 -3.47 35.63
N ALA A 535 6.59 -3.67 34.32
CA ALA A 535 7.55 -4.62 33.76
C ALA A 535 9.00 -4.28 34.18
N VAL A 536 9.39 -3.00 34.12
CA VAL A 536 10.74 -2.56 34.54
C VAL A 536 10.92 -2.75 36.04
N THR A 537 9.92 -2.41 36.86
CA THR A 537 10.02 -2.54 38.32
C THR A 537 10.18 -4.00 38.77
N VAL A 538 9.42 -4.92 38.17
CA VAL A 538 9.50 -6.36 38.48
C VAL A 538 10.83 -6.96 38.01
N THR A 539 11.37 -6.47 36.89
CA THR A 539 12.61 -7.04 36.30
C THR A 539 13.89 -6.42 36.85
N ASN A 540 13.84 -5.20 37.41
CA ASN A 540 15.05 -4.49 37.86
C ASN A 540 15.88 -5.24 38.92
N PRO A 541 15.31 -5.92 39.94
CA PRO A 541 16.10 -6.72 40.88
C PRO A 541 16.89 -7.83 40.17
N LEU A 542 16.27 -8.52 39.21
CA LEU A 542 16.92 -9.58 38.43
C LEU A 542 18.01 -9.01 37.51
N ASP A 543 17.78 -7.82 36.95
CA ASP A 543 18.78 -7.07 36.16
C ASP A 543 20.02 -6.72 37.01
N VAL A 544 19.85 -6.23 38.24
CA VAL A 544 20.97 -5.92 39.15
C VAL A 544 21.77 -7.19 39.49
N LEU A 545 21.08 -8.29 39.82
CA LEU A 545 21.73 -9.56 40.16
C LEU A 545 22.47 -10.16 38.96
N LYS A 546 21.86 -10.13 37.77
CA LYS A 546 22.50 -10.51 36.51
C LYS A 546 23.79 -9.72 36.30
N THR A 547 23.70 -8.39 36.33
CA THR A 547 24.83 -7.50 36.02
C THR A 547 26.00 -7.71 36.98
N ARG A 548 25.73 -7.94 38.27
CA ARG A 548 26.78 -8.26 39.27
C ARG A 548 27.39 -9.64 39.07
N ALA A 549 26.58 -10.64 38.74
CA ALA A 549 27.05 -11.99 38.44
C ALA A 549 27.90 -12.06 37.17
N MET A 550 27.62 -11.22 36.16
CA MET A 550 28.36 -11.19 34.90
C MET A 550 29.64 -10.35 34.95
N SER A 551 29.70 -9.36 35.84
CA SER A 551 30.88 -8.51 36.06
C SER A 551 31.92 -9.14 36.99
N SER A 552 31.57 -10.13 37.81
CA SER A 552 32.52 -10.80 38.69
C SER A 552 33.50 -11.72 37.95
N THR A 553 34.73 -11.82 38.47
CA THR A 553 35.81 -12.71 37.99
C THR A 553 35.96 -13.98 38.84
N SER A 554 35.36 -14.04 40.03
CA SER A 554 35.39 -15.20 40.92
C SER A 554 34.59 -16.39 40.36
N THR A 555 35.21 -17.58 40.32
CA THR A 555 34.57 -18.88 40.02
C THR A 555 33.74 -19.43 41.19
N ALA A 556 33.88 -18.88 42.40
CA ALA A 556 33.05 -19.24 43.54
C ALA A 556 31.69 -18.55 43.41
N GLY A 557 30.71 -19.30 42.89
CA GLY A 557 29.35 -18.82 42.70
C GLY A 557 28.71 -18.37 43.99
N THR A 558 28.64 -17.06 44.21
CA THR A 558 27.60 -16.51 45.07
C THR A 558 26.29 -16.70 44.32
N GLY A 559 25.52 -17.72 44.72
CA GLY A 559 24.18 -17.95 44.19
C GLY A 559 23.35 -16.67 44.24
N MET A 560 22.33 -16.57 43.38
CA MET A 560 21.46 -15.39 43.27
C MET A 560 21.01 -14.82 44.63
N VAL A 561 20.75 -15.70 45.59
CA VAL A 561 20.37 -15.36 46.98
C VAL A 561 21.52 -14.74 47.77
N ALA A 562 22.75 -15.24 47.65
CA ALA A 562 23.92 -14.69 48.34
C ALA A 562 24.24 -13.27 47.83
N THR A 563 24.21 -13.05 46.52
CA THR A 563 24.41 -11.73 45.91
C THR A 563 23.32 -10.74 46.30
N ALA A 564 22.05 -11.18 46.38
CA ALA A 564 20.95 -10.35 46.86
C ALA A 564 21.09 -9.99 48.35
N ARG A 565 21.51 -10.94 49.19
CA ARG A 565 21.73 -10.72 50.62
C ARG A 565 22.87 -9.73 50.86
N GLU A 566 23.94 -9.83 50.09
CA GLU A 566 25.07 -8.90 50.13
C GLU A 566 24.66 -7.50 49.65
N ALA A 567 23.96 -7.40 48.52
CA ALA A 567 23.43 -6.13 48.01
C ALA A 567 22.56 -5.42 49.06
N PHE A 568 21.65 -6.15 49.70
CA PHE A 568 20.80 -5.62 50.76
C PHE A 568 21.61 -5.17 51.99
N ARG A 569 22.64 -5.94 52.38
CA ARG A 569 23.49 -5.61 53.52
C ARG A 569 24.34 -4.36 53.29
N VAL A 570 24.86 -4.18 52.07
CA VAL A 570 25.79 -3.09 51.73
C VAL A 570 25.06 -1.80 51.32
N GLU A 571 23.92 -1.92 50.64
CA GLU A 571 23.25 -0.78 49.99
C GLU A 571 21.86 -0.49 50.55
N GLY A 572 21.37 -1.31 51.49
CA GLY A 572 20.03 -1.22 52.03
C GLY A 572 18.95 -1.55 50.97
N PRO A 573 17.66 -1.32 51.27
CA PRO A 573 16.54 -1.73 50.41
C PRO A 573 16.53 -1.05 49.02
N THR A 574 17.29 0.03 48.82
CA THR A 574 17.32 0.78 47.55
C THR A 574 18.10 0.10 46.43
N TRP A 575 18.83 -0.99 46.72
CA TRP A 575 19.63 -1.74 45.74
C TRP A 575 18.79 -2.20 44.53
N ILE A 576 17.51 -2.53 44.76
CA ILE A 576 16.57 -2.99 43.74
C ILE A 576 16.20 -1.93 42.71
N PHE A 577 16.48 -0.64 42.94
CA PHE A 577 16.16 0.46 42.04
C PHE A 577 17.37 0.97 41.24
N ARG A 578 18.54 0.37 41.42
CA ARG A 578 19.74 0.80 40.68
C ARG A 578 19.59 0.54 39.19
N GLY A 579 19.80 1.60 38.41
CA GLY A 579 19.61 1.56 36.95
C GLY A 579 18.16 1.57 36.49
N TRP A 580 17.17 1.78 37.38
CA TRP A 580 15.75 1.77 36.99
C TRP A 580 15.40 2.86 35.96
N VAL A 581 15.87 4.10 36.17
CA VAL A 581 15.61 5.23 35.25
C VAL A 581 16.09 4.95 33.81
N PRO A 582 17.37 4.58 33.56
CA PRO A 582 17.80 4.25 32.20
C PRO A 582 17.09 3.01 31.63
N SER A 583 16.72 2.03 32.46
CA SER A 583 15.90 0.89 32.03
C SER A 583 14.51 1.31 31.56
N PHE A 584 13.86 2.23 32.28
CA PHE A 584 12.55 2.76 31.93
C PHE A 584 12.58 3.61 30.65
N LEU A 585 13.55 4.54 30.54
CA LEU A 585 13.72 5.37 29.34
C LEU A 585 13.96 4.55 28.08
N ARG A 586 14.48 3.33 28.21
CA ARG A 586 14.64 2.38 27.10
C ARG A 586 13.37 1.60 26.80
N VAL A 587 12.63 1.13 27.81
CA VAL A 587 11.50 0.20 27.62
C VAL A 587 10.18 0.92 27.37
N GLY A 588 9.92 2.03 28.07
CA GLY A 588 8.66 2.80 27.99
C GLY A 588 8.33 3.31 26.59
N PRO A 589 9.20 4.12 25.96
CA PRO A 589 8.97 4.63 24.61
C PRO A 589 8.80 3.52 23.58
N ASN A 590 9.63 2.48 23.65
CA ASN A 590 9.56 1.34 22.72
C ASN A 590 8.22 0.59 22.79
N MET A 591 7.66 0.39 23.99
CA MET A 591 6.34 -0.24 24.14
C MET A 591 5.21 0.66 23.63
N ALA A 592 5.25 1.96 23.94
CA ALA A 592 4.26 2.91 23.46
C ALA A 592 4.26 2.99 21.93
N THR A 593 5.43 3.07 21.30
CA THR A 593 5.56 3.09 19.83
C THR A 593 5.05 1.79 19.21
N GLN A 594 5.43 0.61 19.75
CA GLN A 594 4.98 -0.68 19.23
C GLN A 594 3.45 -0.84 19.25
N VAL A 595 2.81 -0.41 20.33
CA VAL A 595 1.36 -0.46 20.47
C VAL A 595 0.67 0.54 19.54
N LEU A 596 1.18 1.78 19.46
CA LEU A 596 0.65 2.79 18.54
C LEU A 596 0.79 2.34 17.07
N THR A 597 1.91 1.71 16.69
CA THR A 597 2.08 1.15 15.33
C THR A 597 1.19 -0.05 15.04
N LYS A 598 0.80 -0.84 16.05
CA LYS A 598 -0.19 -1.92 15.90
C LYS A 598 -1.62 -1.38 15.81
N SER A 599 -1.89 -0.25 16.44
CA SER A 599 -3.18 0.44 16.42
C SER A 599 -3.40 1.22 15.12
N THR A 600 -2.33 1.71 14.50
CA THR A 600 -2.34 2.23 13.12
C THR A 600 -2.29 1.11 12.08
N LYS A 601 -3.05 0.02 12.26
CA LYS A 601 -3.50 -0.74 11.08
C LYS A 601 -4.38 0.25 10.31
N ALA A 602 -4.00 0.59 9.08
CA ALA A 602 -4.94 1.22 8.16
C ALA A 602 -6.22 0.38 8.19
N GLU A 603 -7.39 1.02 8.38
CA GLU A 603 -8.67 0.33 8.35
C GLU A 603 -8.77 -0.44 7.03
N LEU A 604 -8.61 -1.76 7.10
CA LEU A 604 -8.63 -2.62 5.91
C LEU A 604 -9.98 -2.51 5.21
N PHE A 605 -11.04 -2.39 6.02
CA PHE A 605 -12.40 -2.19 5.59
C PHE A 605 -12.71 -0.70 5.55
N PRO A 606 -13.12 -0.14 4.40
CA PRO A 606 -13.35 1.30 4.28
C PRO A 606 -14.57 1.73 5.08
N ASN A 607 -14.56 2.98 5.56
CA ASN A 607 -15.72 3.60 6.18
C ASN A 607 -16.92 3.59 5.23
N GLY A 608 -18.07 3.11 5.71
CA GLY A 608 -19.26 2.91 4.88
C GLY A 608 -19.28 1.60 4.10
N GLY A 609 -18.28 0.73 4.27
CA GLY A 609 -18.18 -0.55 3.59
C GLY A 609 -19.32 -1.52 3.91
N TRP A 610 -19.56 -2.43 2.96
CA TRP A 610 -20.62 -3.42 2.97
C TRP A 610 -20.09 -4.86 2.97
N ASP A 611 -20.69 -5.71 3.79
CA ASP A 611 -20.69 -7.15 3.58
C ASP A 611 -21.96 -7.56 2.82
N THR A 612 -21.86 -7.87 1.52
CA THR A 612 -23.05 -8.15 0.69
C THR A 612 -23.56 -9.59 0.78
N HIS A 613 -22.96 -10.43 1.61
CA HIS A 613 -23.39 -11.83 1.72
C HIS A 613 -23.00 -12.42 3.07
N HIS A 614 -23.97 -12.56 3.96
CA HIS A 614 -23.86 -13.34 5.18
C HIS A 614 -25.20 -14.01 5.52
N HIS A 615 -25.18 -14.92 6.48
CA HIS A 615 -26.31 -15.71 6.96
C HIS A 615 -26.34 -15.70 8.49
N ILE A 616 -27.52 -15.98 9.05
CA ILE A 616 -27.72 -16.21 10.48
C ILE A 616 -28.50 -17.50 10.63
N PHE A 617 -28.10 -18.32 11.59
CA PHE A 617 -28.68 -19.62 11.85
C PHE A 617 -28.98 -19.77 13.35
N GLU A 618 -30.25 -19.66 13.75
CA GLU A 618 -30.71 -19.91 15.12
C GLU A 618 -31.84 -20.96 15.14
N PRO A 619 -31.50 -22.26 15.00
CA PRO A 619 -32.50 -23.34 14.95
C PRO A 619 -33.32 -23.50 16.23
N SER A 620 -32.83 -22.99 17.37
CA SER A 620 -33.58 -22.96 18.63
C SER A 620 -34.77 -22.00 18.61
N THR A 621 -34.71 -20.97 17.76
CA THR A 621 -35.73 -19.92 17.66
C THR A 621 -36.63 -20.17 16.45
N PHE A 622 -36.04 -20.56 15.32
CA PHE A 622 -36.73 -20.83 14.07
C PHE A 622 -36.37 -22.24 13.60
N SER A 623 -37.35 -23.12 13.43
CA SER A 623 -37.10 -24.50 12.99
C SER A 623 -36.55 -24.54 11.56
N TYR A 624 -35.59 -25.42 11.30
CA TYR A 624 -35.18 -25.70 9.92
C TYR A 624 -36.26 -26.43 9.14
N SER A 625 -36.29 -26.22 7.83
CA SER A 625 -37.23 -26.90 6.94
C SER A 625 -36.95 -28.40 6.86
N PRO A 626 -37.99 -29.26 6.77
CA PRO A 626 -37.83 -30.69 6.47
C PRO A 626 -37.15 -30.96 5.12
N THR A 627 -37.26 -30.04 4.15
CA THR A 627 -36.71 -30.17 2.79
C THR A 627 -35.37 -29.45 2.62
N ARG A 628 -34.72 -29.07 3.72
CA ARG A 628 -33.45 -28.34 3.71
C ARG A 628 -32.33 -29.08 2.97
N HIS A 629 -31.52 -28.29 2.27
CA HIS A 629 -30.33 -28.77 1.56
C HIS A 629 -29.09 -28.94 2.46
N LEU A 630 -29.10 -28.35 3.67
CA LEU A 630 -27.99 -28.36 4.62
C LEU A 630 -28.49 -28.12 6.05
N THR A 631 -27.97 -28.88 7.01
CA THR A 631 -28.11 -28.61 8.46
C THR A 631 -26.82 -27.99 8.97
N THR A 632 -26.90 -26.79 9.56
CA THR A 632 -25.76 -26.07 10.11
C THR A 632 -25.86 -25.94 11.63
N PRO A 633 -24.75 -25.76 12.35
CA PRO A 633 -24.76 -25.33 13.75
C PRO A 633 -25.36 -23.93 13.91
N THR A 634 -25.58 -23.54 15.16
CA THR A 634 -26.04 -22.19 15.52
C THR A 634 -24.97 -21.13 15.23
N ALA A 635 -25.36 -20.06 14.53
CA ALA A 635 -24.61 -18.83 14.34
C ALA A 635 -25.55 -17.63 14.59
N THR A 636 -25.40 -17.00 15.76
CA THR A 636 -26.35 -15.99 16.25
C THR A 636 -26.09 -14.58 15.71
N VAL A 637 -27.10 -13.72 15.87
CA VAL A 637 -26.97 -12.26 15.61
C VAL A 637 -25.81 -11.66 16.42
N GLN A 638 -25.62 -12.08 17.66
CA GLN A 638 -24.55 -11.56 18.52
C GLN A 638 -23.15 -11.99 18.04
N SER A 639 -23.02 -13.21 17.54
CA SER A 639 -21.77 -13.68 16.94
C SER A 639 -21.43 -12.88 15.68
N PHE A 640 -22.43 -12.56 14.86
CA PHE A 640 -22.22 -11.68 13.70
C PHE A 640 -21.83 -10.26 14.10
N LYS A 641 -22.48 -9.69 15.13
CA LYS A 641 -22.11 -8.35 15.67
C LYS A 641 -20.65 -8.27 16.08
N THR A 642 -20.14 -9.33 16.71
CA THR A 642 -18.71 -9.45 17.06
C THR A 642 -17.83 -9.53 15.81
N PHE A 643 -18.24 -10.33 14.82
CA PHE A 643 -17.53 -10.48 13.54
C PHE A 643 -17.45 -9.15 12.76
N ARG A 644 -18.56 -8.44 12.59
CA ARG A 644 -18.58 -7.14 11.89
C ARG A 644 -17.69 -6.11 12.58
N GLN A 645 -17.68 -6.07 13.91
CA GLN A 645 -16.86 -5.13 14.65
C GLN A 645 -15.37 -5.43 14.49
N LYS A 646 -14.99 -6.71 14.47
CA LYS A 646 -13.61 -7.14 14.26
C LYS A 646 -13.08 -6.68 12.89
N LEU A 647 -13.88 -6.79 11.84
CA LEU A 647 -13.47 -6.43 10.48
C LEU A 647 -13.68 -4.95 10.15
N GLY A 648 -14.50 -4.21 10.90
CA GLY A 648 -14.86 -2.82 10.58
C GLY A 648 -16.03 -2.70 9.60
N ILE A 649 -16.90 -3.71 9.53
CA ILE A 649 -18.08 -3.72 8.65
C ILE A 649 -19.17 -2.78 9.21
N THR A 650 -19.53 -1.78 8.41
CA THR A 650 -20.56 -0.79 8.77
C THR A 650 -21.95 -1.16 8.25
N ASN A 651 -22.05 -1.69 7.03
CA ASN A 651 -23.30 -2.08 6.38
C ASN A 651 -23.27 -3.56 5.99
N SER A 652 -24.44 -4.21 5.90
CA SER A 652 -24.48 -5.62 5.49
C SER A 652 -25.76 -6.01 4.74
N VAL A 653 -25.70 -7.09 3.98
CA VAL A 653 -26.84 -7.72 3.32
C VAL A 653 -27.01 -9.14 3.86
N LEU A 654 -28.07 -9.34 4.63
CA LEU A 654 -28.42 -10.63 5.19
C LEU A 654 -29.13 -11.46 4.12
N THR A 655 -28.49 -12.53 3.69
CA THR A 655 -29.03 -13.44 2.69
C THR A 655 -29.78 -14.57 3.38
N HIS A 656 -30.98 -14.91 2.91
CA HIS A 656 -31.77 -15.99 3.47
C HIS A 656 -31.01 -17.32 3.48
N GLY A 657 -31.02 -17.98 4.63
CA GLY A 657 -30.48 -19.32 4.78
C GLY A 657 -31.47 -20.33 4.21
N LEU A 658 -31.15 -20.95 3.07
CA LEU A 658 -32.02 -21.96 2.44
C LEU A 658 -32.29 -23.19 3.33
N SER A 659 -31.61 -23.33 4.48
CA SER A 659 -31.93 -24.31 5.53
C SER A 659 -33.29 -24.07 6.19
N TYR A 660 -33.81 -22.84 6.12
CA TYR A 660 -35.16 -22.48 6.58
C TYR A 660 -36.24 -22.70 5.51
N GLY A 661 -35.86 -23.12 4.29
CA GLY A 661 -36.80 -23.22 3.18
C GLY A 661 -37.13 -21.84 2.61
N ASP A 662 -38.40 -21.64 2.26
CA ASP A 662 -39.01 -20.43 1.71
C ASP A 662 -39.59 -19.48 2.79
N ASP A 663 -39.72 -19.94 4.04
CA ASP A 663 -40.15 -19.10 5.16
C ASP A 663 -39.10 -18.02 5.53
N CYS A 664 -39.36 -16.78 5.10
CA CYS A 664 -38.52 -15.62 5.40
C CYS A 664 -38.79 -14.95 6.76
N THR A 665 -39.57 -15.57 7.67
CA THR A 665 -39.86 -15.00 9.00
C THR A 665 -38.60 -14.78 9.83
N SER A 666 -37.65 -15.72 9.77
CA SER A 666 -36.34 -15.59 10.42
C SER A 666 -35.55 -14.40 9.85
N LEU A 667 -35.49 -14.28 8.52
CA LEU A 667 -34.82 -13.17 7.83
C LEU A 667 -35.38 -11.81 8.26
N LYS A 668 -36.71 -11.62 8.21
CA LYS A 668 -37.37 -10.36 8.62
C LYS A 668 -37.02 -9.97 10.05
N THR A 669 -36.99 -10.96 10.94
CA THR A 669 -36.64 -10.77 12.35
C THR A 669 -35.19 -10.33 12.51
N PHE A 670 -34.25 -11.04 11.88
CA PHE A 670 -32.83 -10.76 12.02
C PHE A 670 -32.40 -9.43 11.39
N VAL A 671 -32.95 -9.05 10.23
CA VAL A 671 -32.74 -7.73 9.62
C VAL A 671 -33.14 -6.62 10.61
N THR A 672 -34.27 -6.80 11.28
CA THR A 672 -34.75 -5.83 12.30
C THR A 672 -33.81 -5.76 13.51
N GLN A 673 -33.29 -6.90 13.99
CA GLN A 673 -32.36 -6.96 15.13
C GLN A 673 -30.95 -6.40 14.83
N LEU A 674 -30.52 -6.48 13.57
CA LEU A 674 -29.26 -5.90 13.09
C LEU A 674 -29.39 -4.40 12.78
N GLY A 675 -30.61 -3.93 12.52
CA GLY A 675 -30.95 -2.53 12.30
C GLY A 675 -31.11 -2.19 10.82
N LYS A 676 -32.35 -1.84 10.43
CA LYS A 676 -32.76 -1.57 9.04
C LYS A 676 -32.01 -0.43 8.34
N SER A 677 -31.38 0.48 9.10
CA SER A 677 -30.58 1.57 8.54
C SER A 677 -29.19 1.14 8.07
N SER A 678 -28.73 -0.04 8.47
CA SER A 678 -27.39 -0.56 8.16
C SER A 678 -27.41 -1.98 7.61
N THR A 679 -28.59 -2.60 7.53
CA THR A 679 -28.75 -3.99 7.07
C THR A 679 -29.94 -4.11 6.15
N SER A 680 -29.69 -4.61 4.94
CA SER A 680 -30.71 -4.98 3.96
C SER A 680 -30.84 -6.50 3.89
N GLY A 681 -31.97 -7.01 3.41
CA GLY A 681 -32.21 -8.45 3.27
C GLY A 681 -32.31 -8.92 1.81
N VAL A 682 -31.90 -10.16 1.54
CA VAL A 682 -32.20 -10.88 0.29
C VAL A 682 -32.98 -12.14 0.66
N GLY A 683 -34.26 -12.15 0.28
CA GLY A 683 -35.22 -13.20 0.64
C GLY A 683 -35.37 -14.31 -0.40
N VAL A 684 -36.26 -15.25 -0.15
CA VAL A 684 -36.70 -16.29 -1.10
C VAL A 684 -38.21 -16.22 -1.18
N ILE A 685 -38.77 -16.61 -2.32
CA ILE A 685 -40.21 -16.78 -2.50
C ILE A 685 -40.50 -18.11 -3.17
N ASP A 686 -41.73 -18.59 -3.06
CA ASP A 686 -42.31 -19.53 -4.00
C ASP A 686 -43.18 -18.72 -4.98
N PRO A 687 -42.79 -18.58 -6.27
CA PRO A 687 -43.54 -17.79 -7.24
C PRO A 687 -44.99 -18.21 -7.43
N ASP A 688 -45.34 -19.46 -7.10
CA ASP A 688 -46.70 -19.98 -7.25
C ASP A 688 -47.54 -19.78 -5.99
N ASN A 689 -46.91 -19.83 -4.80
CA ASN A 689 -47.63 -19.87 -3.52
C ASN A 689 -47.47 -18.61 -2.66
N THR A 690 -46.36 -17.87 -2.78
CA THR A 690 -46.18 -16.62 -2.02
C THR A 690 -47.11 -15.54 -2.55
N SER A 691 -47.91 -14.94 -1.68
CA SER A 691 -48.85 -13.88 -2.03
C SER A 691 -48.15 -12.54 -2.29
N ASP A 692 -48.83 -11.62 -2.98
CA ASP A 692 -48.29 -10.28 -3.23
C ASP A 692 -48.14 -9.47 -1.94
N ASP A 693 -49.07 -9.66 -0.99
CA ASP A 693 -49.03 -8.99 0.31
C ASP A 693 -47.82 -9.44 1.13
N GLU A 694 -47.48 -10.74 1.12
CA GLU A 694 -46.26 -11.24 1.78
C GLU A 694 -44.98 -10.63 1.19
N ILE A 695 -44.94 -10.44 -0.13
CA ILE A 695 -43.80 -9.80 -0.81
C ILE A 695 -43.70 -8.31 -0.41
N ARG A 696 -44.83 -7.62 -0.28
CA ARG A 696 -44.85 -6.22 0.22
C ARG A 696 -44.43 -6.13 1.68
N ASP A 697 -44.84 -7.11 2.50
CA ASP A 697 -44.39 -7.24 3.89
C ASP A 697 -42.87 -7.45 3.98
N MET A 698 -42.31 -8.25 3.08
CA MET A 698 -40.86 -8.41 2.96
C MET A 698 -40.18 -7.08 2.61
N GLN A 699 -40.75 -6.30 1.67
CA GLN A 699 -40.24 -4.97 1.34
C GLN A 699 -40.22 -4.04 2.56
N ALA A 700 -41.31 -3.99 3.32
CA ALA A 700 -41.41 -3.18 4.55
C ALA A 700 -40.44 -3.65 5.66
N ALA A 701 -40.06 -4.92 5.64
CA ALA A 701 -39.06 -5.48 6.55
C ALA A 701 -37.60 -5.17 6.16
N GLY A 702 -37.35 -4.54 5.01
CA GLY A 702 -36.02 -4.19 4.53
C GLY A 702 -35.40 -5.20 3.55
N ILE A 703 -36.22 -6.10 2.98
CA ILE A 703 -35.76 -6.95 1.88
C ILE A 703 -35.72 -6.15 0.57
N CYS A 704 -34.62 -6.32 -0.17
CA CYS A 704 -34.27 -5.56 -1.37
C CYS A 704 -33.88 -6.45 -2.57
N GLY A 705 -33.97 -7.77 -2.42
CA GLY A 705 -33.56 -8.73 -3.45
C GLY A 705 -34.13 -10.11 -3.18
N LEU A 706 -34.09 -10.97 -4.20
CA LEU A 706 -34.47 -12.37 -4.12
C LEU A 706 -33.29 -13.27 -4.46
N ARG A 707 -33.10 -14.31 -3.65
CA ARG A 707 -32.24 -15.45 -3.93
C ARG A 707 -33.09 -16.54 -4.58
N VAL A 708 -32.65 -17.04 -5.72
CA VAL A 708 -33.37 -18.08 -6.47
C VAL A 708 -33.02 -19.45 -5.90
N ASN A 709 -34.01 -20.15 -5.34
CA ASN A 709 -33.81 -21.44 -4.69
C ASN A 709 -33.81 -22.61 -5.70
N LEU A 710 -32.71 -22.76 -6.44
CA LEU A 710 -32.57 -23.82 -7.44
C LEU A 710 -32.61 -25.24 -6.85
N TYR A 711 -32.31 -25.42 -5.54
CA TYR A 711 -32.45 -26.71 -4.87
C TYR A 711 -33.91 -27.15 -4.75
N HIS A 712 -34.81 -26.23 -4.39
CA HIS A 712 -36.24 -26.55 -4.23
C HIS A 712 -36.85 -27.09 -5.53
N TYR A 713 -36.46 -26.51 -6.67
CA TYR A 713 -36.97 -26.91 -7.98
C TYR A 713 -36.16 -28.02 -8.65
N ASN A 714 -35.17 -28.64 -7.97
CA ASN A 714 -34.24 -29.62 -8.57
C ASN A 714 -33.53 -29.10 -9.85
N ALA A 715 -33.30 -27.79 -9.94
CA ALA A 715 -32.75 -27.12 -11.11
C ALA A 715 -31.22 -27.07 -11.15
N MET A 716 -30.52 -27.57 -10.12
CA MET A 716 -29.06 -27.43 -10.02
C MET A 716 -28.30 -28.13 -11.15
N GLU A 717 -28.88 -29.15 -11.79
CA GLU A 717 -28.26 -29.93 -12.87
C GLU A 717 -28.98 -29.81 -14.23
N ASP A 718 -29.98 -28.92 -14.35
CA ASP A 718 -30.78 -28.72 -15.56
C ASP A 718 -30.91 -27.23 -15.90
N VAL A 719 -30.24 -26.79 -16.97
CA VAL A 719 -30.20 -25.38 -17.38
C VAL A 719 -31.56 -24.82 -17.83
N GLU A 720 -32.40 -25.64 -18.46
CA GLU A 720 -33.73 -25.17 -18.89
C GLU A 720 -34.65 -25.02 -17.68
N LEU A 721 -34.49 -25.88 -16.67
CA LEU A 721 -35.18 -25.71 -15.40
C LEU A 721 -34.66 -24.48 -14.63
N GLN A 722 -33.34 -24.18 -14.67
CA GLN A 722 -32.82 -22.92 -14.12
C GLN A 722 -33.45 -21.70 -14.77
N LYS A 723 -33.51 -21.67 -16.11
CA LYS A 723 -34.17 -20.58 -16.87
C LYS A 723 -35.64 -20.46 -16.51
N LYS A 724 -36.36 -21.58 -16.42
CA LYS A 724 -37.78 -21.60 -16.02
C LYS A 724 -37.97 -21.00 -14.63
N THR A 725 -37.17 -21.42 -13.64
CA THR A 725 -37.25 -20.90 -12.27
C THR A 725 -36.88 -19.42 -12.21
N LEU A 726 -35.81 -19.01 -12.90
CA LEU A 726 -35.40 -17.60 -12.98
C LEU A 726 -36.48 -16.71 -13.58
N ARG A 727 -37.11 -17.16 -14.67
CA ARG A 727 -38.22 -16.45 -15.31
C ARG A 727 -39.40 -16.27 -14.36
N ALA A 728 -39.78 -17.31 -13.63
CA ALA A 728 -40.88 -17.22 -12.66
C ALA A 728 -40.59 -16.18 -11.55
N TYR A 729 -39.36 -16.13 -11.02
CA TYR A 729 -38.97 -15.09 -10.06
C TYR A 729 -38.99 -13.70 -10.71
N LEU A 730 -38.42 -13.57 -11.91
CA LEU A 730 -38.34 -12.32 -12.66
C LEU A 730 -39.72 -11.73 -12.96
N GLU A 731 -40.69 -12.58 -13.35
CA GLU A 731 -42.07 -12.19 -13.57
C GLU A 731 -42.71 -11.59 -12.31
N ARG A 732 -42.47 -12.18 -11.13
CA ARG A 732 -43.00 -11.66 -9.85
C ARG A 732 -42.45 -10.27 -9.51
N VAL A 733 -41.13 -10.08 -9.55
CA VAL A 733 -40.52 -8.76 -9.25
C VAL A 733 -40.85 -7.70 -10.31
N THR A 734 -40.99 -8.10 -11.57
CA THR A 734 -41.37 -7.19 -12.65
C THR A 734 -42.83 -6.78 -12.54
N ARG A 735 -43.76 -7.73 -12.34
CA ARG A 735 -45.19 -7.46 -12.17
C ARG A 735 -45.47 -6.55 -10.99
N LEU A 736 -44.74 -6.72 -9.88
CA LEU A 736 -44.86 -5.88 -8.69
C LEU A 736 -44.06 -4.57 -8.76
N SER A 737 -43.38 -4.30 -9.87
CA SER A 737 -42.55 -3.10 -10.07
C SER A 737 -41.48 -2.90 -8.97
N LEU A 738 -40.96 -3.98 -8.41
CA LEU A 738 -39.96 -3.95 -7.34
C LEU A 738 -38.54 -3.81 -7.92
N PRO A 739 -37.70 -2.84 -7.50
CA PRO A 739 -36.32 -2.66 -7.98
C PRO A 739 -35.34 -3.75 -7.54
N TRP A 740 -35.87 -4.87 -7.08
CA TRP A 740 -35.11 -5.93 -6.44
C TRP A 740 -34.18 -6.65 -7.41
N SER A 741 -33.00 -7.02 -6.89
CA SER A 741 -32.05 -7.87 -7.59
C SER A 741 -32.45 -9.35 -7.54
N LEU A 742 -32.03 -10.12 -8.54
CA LEU A 742 -32.11 -11.58 -8.55
C LEU A 742 -30.72 -12.16 -8.35
N THR A 743 -30.55 -12.95 -7.30
CA THR A 743 -29.29 -13.61 -6.97
C THR A 743 -29.40 -15.12 -7.23
N MET A 744 -28.43 -15.69 -7.94
CA MET A 744 -28.37 -17.13 -8.19
C MET A 744 -26.97 -17.71 -7.99
N THR A 745 -26.91 -19.03 -7.84
CA THR A 745 -25.65 -19.78 -7.82
C THR A 745 -25.84 -21.11 -8.53
N THR A 746 -25.06 -21.38 -9.57
CA THR A 746 -25.04 -22.68 -10.27
C THR A 746 -23.77 -23.45 -9.93
N ILE A 747 -23.87 -24.78 -9.88
CA ILE A 747 -22.71 -25.68 -9.73
C ILE A 747 -22.08 -26.07 -11.07
N ARG A 748 -22.79 -25.84 -12.18
CA ARG A 748 -22.40 -26.14 -13.56
C ARG A 748 -21.99 -24.85 -14.26
N THR A 749 -20.69 -24.57 -14.31
CA THR A 749 -20.19 -23.33 -14.93
C THR A 749 -20.38 -23.32 -16.44
N ASP A 750 -20.46 -24.48 -17.08
CA ASP A 750 -20.79 -24.64 -18.51
C ASP A 750 -22.21 -24.15 -18.86
N PHE A 751 -23.12 -24.03 -17.90
CA PHE A 751 -24.46 -23.50 -18.16
C PHE A 751 -24.45 -22.01 -18.50
N TRP A 752 -23.37 -21.29 -18.19
CA TRP A 752 -23.26 -19.87 -18.52
C TRP A 752 -23.25 -19.58 -20.02
N ASP A 753 -22.88 -20.54 -20.86
CA ASP A 753 -23.00 -20.40 -22.32
C ASP A 753 -24.47 -20.22 -22.76
N THR A 754 -25.40 -20.91 -22.08
CA THR A 754 -26.85 -20.78 -22.33
C THR A 754 -27.48 -19.66 -21.49
N LEU A 755 -27.02 -19.45 -20.26
CA LEU A 755 -27.56 -18.39 -19.39
C LEU A 755 -27.19 -16.99 -19.89
N GLU A 756 -26.12 -16.84 -20.69
CA GLU A 756 -25.76 -15.56 -21.30
C GLU A 756 -26.89 -15.02 -22.20
N SER A 757 -27.46 -15.85 -23.08
CA SER A 757 -28.58 -15.40 -23.93
C SER A 757 -29.81 -15.06 -23.08
N PHE A 758 -30.13 -15.88 -22.08
CA PHE A 758 -31.24 -15.60 -21.15
C PHE A 758 -31.06 -14.27 -20.41
N ALA A 759 -29.86 -14.00 -19.89
CA ALA A 759 -29.57 -12.76 -19.18
C ALA A 759 -29.74 -11.52 -20.09
N ARG A 760 -29.33 -11.63 -21.36
CA ARG A 760 -29.43 -10.54 -22.34
C ARG A 760 -30.85 -10.33 -22.85
N GLU A 761 -31.55 -11.41 -23.20
CA GLU A 761 -32.82 -11.36 -23.92
C GLU A 761 -34.01 -11.22 -22.98
N GLU A 762 -33.91 -11.75 -21.76
CA GLU A 762 -35.05 -11.82 -20.84
C GLU A 762 -34.84 -10.99 -19.57
N VAL A 763 -33.65 -11.02 -18.98
CA VAL A 763 -33.39 -10.28 -17.72
C VAL A 763 -33.11 -8.80 -17.98
N ALA A 764 -32.16 -8.49 -18.86
CA ALA A 764 -31.72 -7.11 -19.12
C ALA A 764 -32.87 -6.14 -19.48
N PRO A 765 -33.86 -6.51 -20.32
CA PRO A 765 -34.96 -5.61 -20.68
C PRO A 765 -35.86 -5.21 -19.50
N THR A 766 -35.87 -5.98 -18.41
CA THR A 766 -36.65 -5.67 -17.21
C THR A 766 -36.01 -4.61 -16.31
N GLY A 767 -34.73 -4.30 -16.55
CA GLY A 767 -33.94 -3.40 -15.70
C GLY A 767 -33.64 -3.95 -14.30
N ARG A 768 -33.86 -5.25 -14.04
CA ARG A 768 -33.55 -5.89 -12.74
C ARG A 768 -32.11 -6.39 -12.70
N PRO A 769 -31.33 -6.07 -11.65
CA PRO A 769 -29.97 -6.56 -11.54
C PRO A 769 -29.93 -8.09 -11.39
N LEU A 770 -29.08 -8.75 -12.18
CA LEU A 770 -28.74 -10.15 -12.00
C LEU A 770 -27.42 -10.26 -11.22
N ILE A 771 -27.38 -11.12 -10.22
CA ILE A 771 -26.21 -11.33 -9.36
C ILE A 771 -25.87 -12.82 -9.34
N THR A 772 -24.60 -13.16 -9.51
CA THR A 772 -24.09 -14.50 -9.22
C THR A 772 -23.17 -14.51 -8.01
N ASP A 773 -23.43 -15.44 -7.08
CA ASP A 773 -22.63 -15.59 -5.88
C ASP A 773 -21.32 -16.36 -6.16
N HIS A 774 -20.33 -16.17 -5.28
CA HIS A 774 -19.13 -17.01 -5.17
C HIS A 774 -18.34 -17.15 -6.48
N PHE A 775 -18.00 -16.03 -7.13
CA PHE A 775 -17.26 -16.01 -8.40
C PHE A 775 -17.99 -16.71 -9.58
N GLY A 776 -19.30 -16.91 -9.48
CA GLY A 776 -20.04 -17.78 -10.42
C GLY A 776 -19.54 -19.23 -10.41
N LEU A 777 -18.83 -19.63 -9.34
CA LEU A 777 -18.08 -20.87 -9.17
C LEU A 777 -16.97 -21.17 -10.19
N LEU A 778 -16.50 -20.16 -10.92
CA LEU A 778 -15.25 -20.25 -11.67
C LEU A 778 -14.10 -20.64 -10.72
N LYS A 779 -13.32 -21.65 -11.12
CA LYS A 779 -12.28 -22.25 -10.28
C LYS A 779 -10.94 -21.58 -10.51
N ALA A 780 -10.19 -21.44 -9.42
CA ALA A 780 -8.78 -21.09 -9.45
C ALA A 780 -7.93 -22.26 -9.96
N PRO A 781 -6.68 -22.00 -10.43
CA PRO A 781 -5.74 -23.05 -10.85
C PRO A 781 -5.63 -24.25 -9.90
N SER A 782 -5.68 -24.04 -8.57
CA SER A 782 -5.58 -25.13 -7.60
C SER A 782 -6.73 -26.15 -7.70
N MET A 783 -7.92 -25.71 -8.11
CA MET A 783 -9.12 -26.55 -8.22
C MET A 783 -9.45 -26.95 -9.67
N LEU A 784 -8.71 -26.45 -10.65
CA LEU A 784 -8.95 -26.76 -12.05
C LEU A 784 -8.38 -28.14 -12.46
N PRO A 785 -9.04 -28.85 -13.39
CA PRO A 785 -8.45 -29.98 -14.10
C PRO A 785 -7.14 -29.58 -14.78
N ALA A 786 -6.20 -30.53 -14.92
CA ALA A 786 -4.83 -30.27 -15.40
C ALA A 786 -4.78 -29.48 -16.72
N GLN A 787 -5.72 -29.74 -17.64
CA GLN A 787 -5.80 -29.07 -18.95
C GLN A 787 -6.07 -27.56 -18.87
N TYR A 788 -6.67 -27.06 -17.79
CA TYR A 788 -7.01 -25.63 -17.61
C TYR A 788 -6.11 -24.93 -16.59
N ARG A 789 -5.16 -25.63 -15.95
CA ARG A 789 -4.32 -25.01 -14.90
C ARG A 789 -3.35 -23.96 -15.44
N GLN A 790 -2.83 -24.18 -16.65
CA GLN A 790 -1.89 -23.24 -17.27
C GLN A 790 -2.60 -21.96 -17.76
N ASP A 791 -3.81 -22.11 -18.30
CA ASP A 791 -4.66 -21.00 -18.71
C ASP A 791 -6.09 -21.18 -18.15
N PRO A 792 -6.36 -20.63 -16.94
CA PRO A 792 -7.69 -20.68 -16.32
C PRO A 792 -8.77 -19.98 -17.11
N THR A 793 -8.44 -19.14 -18.11
CA THR A 793 -9.42 -18.41 -18.91
C THR A 793 -10.16 -19.32 -19.90
N GLN A 794 -9.61 -20.50 -20.19
CA GLN A 794 -10.22 -21.52 -21.05
C GLN A 794 -11.26 -22.39 -20.33
N GLN A 795 -11.49 -22.19 -19.02
CA GLN A 795 -12.46 -23.00 -18.29
C GLN A 795 -13.90 -22.70 -18.74
N PRO A 796 -14.81 -23.70 -18.74
CA PRO A 796 -16.21 -23.48 -19.10
C PRO A 796 -16.87 -22.42 -18.23
N GLY A 797 -17.62 -21.52 -18.86
CA GLY A 797 -18.32 -20.41 -18.21
C GLY A 797 -17.51 -19.13 -18.02
N PHE A 798 -16.18 -19.15 -18.16
CA PHE A 798 -15.35 -17.95 -17.95
C PHE A 798 -15.69 -16.83 -18.94
N ALA A 799 -15.66 -17.14 -20.24
CA ALA A 799 -15.93 -16.16 -21.29
C ALA A 799 -17.35 -15.56 -21.24
N PRO A 800 -18.44 -16.35 -21.10
CA PRO A 800 -19.79 -15.81 -20.97
C PRO A 800 -19.99 -14.89 -19.76
N ILE A 801 -19.50 -15.30 -18.57
CA ILE A 801 -19.56 -14.46 -17.36
C ILE A 801 -18.83 -13.14 -17.61
N LEU A 802 -17.62 -13.19 -18.17
CA LEU A 802 -16.80 -12.01 -18.42
C LEU A 802 -17.49 -11.03 -19.40
N ARG A 803 -18.14 -11.54 -20.44
CA ARG A 803 -18.92 -10.71 -21.39
C ARG A 803 -20.12 -10.05 -20.71
N LEU A 804 -20.88 -10.79 -19.90
CA LEU A 804 -22.02 -10.21 -19.16
C LEU A 804 -21.57 -9.14 -18.16
N VAL A 805 -20.46 -9.35 -17.47
CA VAL A 805 -19.84 -8.36 -16.56
C VAL A 805 -19.41 -7.13 -17.35
N LYS A 806 -18.68 -7.31 -18.45
CA LYS A 806 -18.22 -6.23 -19.33
C LYS A 806 -19.39 -5.37 -19.81
N ASP A 807 -20.47 -6.00 -20.22
CA ASP A 807 -21.66 -5.32 -20.75
C ASP A 807 -22.58 -4.76 -19.64
N GLY A 808 -22.22 -4.93 -18.36
CA GLY A 808 -22.96 -4.39 -17.23
C GLY A 808 -24.26 -5.13 -16.89
N LEU A 809 -24.40 -6.39 -17.35
CA LEU A 809 -25.62 -7.20 -17.23
C LEU A 809 -25.58 -8.21 -16.08
N LEU A 810 -24.41 -8.45 -15.48
CA LEU A 810 -24.24 -9.39 -14.38
C LEU A 810 -23.30 -8.83 -13.32
N TYR A 811 -23.77 -8.83 -12.07
CA TYR A 811 -22.92 -8.61 -10.91
C TYR A 811 -22.32 -9.92 -10.41
N VAL A 812 -21.06 -9.88 -9.98
CA VAL A 812 -20.37 -11.04 -9.40
C VAL A 812 -19.95 -10.76 -7.97
N LYS A 813 -20.34 -11.63 -7.03
CA LYS A 813 -19.86 -11.57 -5.65
C LYS A 813 -18.52 -12.30 -5.50
N LEU A 814 -17.49 -11.57 -5.06
CA LEU A 814 -16.21 -12.13 -4.62
C LEU A 814 -16.34 -12.67 -3.18
N SER A 815 -17.12 -13.74 -3.01
CA SER A 815 -17.42 -14.36 -1.71
C SER A 815 -17.03 -15.84 -1.65
N ALA A 816 -16.88 -16.38 -0.44
CA ALA A 816 -16.56 -17.80 -0.19
C ALA A 816 -15.38 -18.35 -1.03
N PRO A 817 -14.18 -17.75 -0.97
CA PRO A 817 -13.04 -18.14 -1.82
C PRO A 817 -12.65 -19.62 -1.66
N TYR A 818 -12.92 -20.23 -0.51
CA TYR A 818 -12.73 -21.67 -0.23
C TYR A 818 -13.60 -22.61 -1.09
N ARG A 819 -14.60 -22.10 -1.81
CA ARG A 819 -15.41 -22.87 -2.79
C ARG A 819 -14.74 -22.99 -4.15
N VAL A 820 -13.74 -22.15 -4.42
CA VAL A 820 -13.13 -21.98 -5.74
C VAL A 820 -11.60 -22.05 -5.72
N SER A 821 -10.96 -22.05 -4.55
CA SER A 821 -9.51 -22.20 -4.36
C SER A 821 -9.17 -23.07 -3.15
N GLU A 822 -8.02 -23.76 -3.20
CA GLU A 822 -7.43 -24.51 -2.09
C GLU A 822 -6.33 -23.74 -1.34
N GLN A 823 -5.90 -22.57 -1.82
CA GLN A 823 -4.74 -21.83 -1.28
C GLN A 823 -5.07 -20.93 -0.08
N SER A 824 -5.77 -21.47 0.92
CA SER A 824 -6.00 -20.78 2.19
C SER A 824 -4.68 -20.35 2.87
N PRO A 825 -4.62 -19.20 3.58
CA PRO A 825 -5.71 -18.25 3.85
C PRO A 825 -5.80 -17.08 2.88
N ARG A 826 -4.82 -16.91 1.98
CA ARG A 826 -4.75 -15.75 1.06
C ARG A 826 -5.39 -15.99 -0.30
N TYR A 827 -5.58 -17.25 -0.70
CA TYR A 827 -6.18 -17.64 -1.97
C TYR A 827 -5.51 -16.96 -3.17
N SER A 828 -4.17 -16.91 -3.18
CA SER A 828 -3.37 -16.13 -4.13
C SER A 828 -3.60 -16.48 -5.60
N ASP A 829 -4.00 -17.71 -5.88
CA ASP A 829 -4.33 -18.19 -7.21
C ASP A 829 -5.67 -17.66 -7.76
N LEU A 830 -6.47 -16.98 -6.94
CA LEU A 830 -7.66 -16.24 -7.40
C LEU A 830 -7.32 -14.89 -8.04
N LYS A 831 -6.08 -14.40 -7.93
CA LYS A 831 -5.69 -13.08 -8.46
C LYS A 831 -6.08 -12.90 -9.92
N LEU A 832 -5.87 -13.92 -10.76
CA LEU A 832 -6.19 -13.87 -12.18
C LEU A 832 -7.71 -13.70 -12.41
N LEU A 833 -8.54 -14.46 -11.68
CA LEU A 833 -10.00 -14.37 -11.81
C LEU A 833 -10.52 -13.04 -11.28
N VAL A 834 -10.04 -12.57 -10.13
CA VAL A 834 -10.39 -11.26 -9.58
C VAL A 834 -10.05 -10.17 -10.57
N ARG A 835 -8.83 -10.19 -11.11
CA ARG A 835 -8.36 -9.15 -12.02
C ARG A 835 -9.14 -9.14 -13.32
N ALA A 836 -9.39 -10.32 -13.91
CA ALA A 836 -10.23 -10.43 -15.11
C ALA A 836 -11.63 -9.84 -14.91
N LEU A 837 -12.30 -10.18 -13.80
CA LEU A 837 -13.65 -9.69 -13.50
C LEU A 837 -13.68 -8.16 -13.27
N VAL A 838 -12.73 -7.64 -12.51
CA VAL A 838 -12.66 -6.19 -12.22
C VAL A 838 -12.22 -5.40 -13.45
N ASP A 839 -11.27 -5.89 -14.25
CA ASP A 839 -10.85 -5.28 -15.53
C ASP A 839 -11.98 -5.24 -16.55
N ALA A 840 -12.84 -6.26 -16.54
CA ALA A 840 -14.00 -6.30 -17.43
C ALA A 840 -15.00 -5.20 -17.08
N ASN A 841 -15.35 -5.04 -15.80
CA ASN A 841 -16.17 -3.93 -15.32
C ASN A 841 -16.12 -3.80 -13.78
N PRO A 842 -15.38 -2.84 -13.21
CA PRO A 842 -15.25 -2.71 -11.76
C PRO A 842 -16.57 -2.30 -11.09
N ARG A 843 -17.54 -1.75 -11.85
CA ARG A 843 -18.86 -1.36 -11.34
C ARG A 843 -19.80 -2.55 -11.11
N GLN A 844 -19.44 -3.74 -11.56
CA GLN A 844 -20.28 -4.95 -11.45
C GLN A 844 -19.77 -5.93 -10.39
N ILE A 845 -18.73 -5.58 -9.65
CA ILE A 845 -18.11 -6.49 -8.69
C ILE A 845 -18.43 -6.01 -7.26
N ILE A 846 -18.84 -6.95 -6.41
CA ILE A 846 -19.16 -6.71 -5.00
C ILE A 846 -18.52 -7.78 -4.11
N TRP A 847 -18.28 -7.46 -2.85
CA TRP A 847 -17.67 -8.38 -1.88
C TRP A 847 -18.68 -8.88 -0.83
N GLY A 848 -18.52 -10.13 -0.38
CA GLY A 848 -19.28 -10.67 0.75
C GLY A 848 -18.50 -11.74 1.48
N SER A 849 -18.70 -11.86 2.79
CA SER A 849 -17.95 -12.78 3.65
C SER A 849 -18.34 -14.25 3.44
N ASP A 850 -19.62 -14.51 3.13
CA ASP A 850 -20.28 -15.81 3.29
C ASP A 850 -20.27 -16.30 4.75
N TRP A 851 -20.20 -15.38 5.72
CA TRP A 851 -20.25 -15.72 7.14
C TRP A 851 -21.65 -16.22 7.55
N PRO A 852 -21.78 -17.24 8.40
CA PRO A 852 -20.72 -18.15 8.81
C PRO A 852 -20.32 -19.05 7.63
N HIS A 853 -19.02 -19.32 7.52
CA HIS A 853 -18.42 -19.97 6.36
C HIS A 853 -18.94 -21.40 6.17
N THR A 854 -19.95 -21.56 5.31
CA THR A 854 -20.59 -22.87 5.10
C THR A 854 -19.72 -23.78 4.23
N PRO A 855 -19.85 -25.12 4.36
CA PRO A 855 -19.04 -26.08 3.60
C PRO A 855 -19.19 -25.91 2.08
N ARG A 856 -18.21 -26.45 1.33
CA ARG A 856 -18.17 -26.45 -0.15
C ARG A 856 -19.53 -26.89 -0.75
N MET A 857 -19.92 -26.26 -1.86
CA MET A 857 -21.19 -26.56 -2.52
C MET A 857 -21.15 -27.94 -3.17
N LYS A 858 -22.19 -28.72 -2.90
CA LYS A 858 -22.51 -29.99 -3.58
C LYS A 858 -24.01 -30.24 -3.49
N VAL A 859 -24.53 -31.08 -4.37
CA VAL A 859 -25.86 -31.68 -4.18
C VAL A 859 -25.72 -32.76 -3.11
N ARG A 860 -26.55 -32.70 -2.08
CA ARG A 860 -26.56 -33.65 -0.95
C ARG A 860 -27.75 -34.58 -1.08
N SER A 861 -27.59 -35.83 -0.66
CA SER A 861 -28.76 -36.68 -0.41
C SER A 861 -29.55 -36.13 0.77
N HIS A 862 -30.82 -36.51 0.89
CA HIS A 862 -31.64 -36.11 2.03
C HIS A 862 -30.99 -36.52 3.37
N GLU A 863 -30.47 -37.74 3.47
CA GLU A 863 -29.81 -38.22 4.68
C GLU A 863 -28.55 -37.40 5.03
N GLU A 864 -27.74 -37.03 4.03
CA GLU A 864 -26.58 -36.15 4.23
C GLU A 864 -27.00 -34.75 4.69
N ALA A 865 -28.05 -34.18 4.09
CA ALA A 865 -28.54 -32.85 4.42
C ALA A 865 -29.09 -32.77 5.84
N MET A 866 -29.63 -33.86 6.38
CA MET A 866 -30.16 -33.95 7.74
C MET A 866 -29.06 -34.03 8.82
N LYS A 867 -27.83 -34.38 8.45
CA LYS A 867 -26.67 -34.42 9.37
C LYS A 867 -26.08 -33.02 9.52
N GLU A 868 -25.86 -32.60 10.75
CA GLU A 868 -25.21 -31.31 11.04
C GLU A 868 -23.81 -31.28 10.42
N THR A 869 -23.52 -30.22 9.68
CA THR A 869 -22.21 -30.00 9.06
C THR A 869 -21.57 -28.73 9.63
N PRO A 870 -20.37 -28.81 10.23
CA PRO A 870 -19.73 -27.66 10.86
C PRO A 870 -19.34 -26.57 9.85
N PHE A 871 -19.23 -25.34 10.34
CA PHE A 871 -18.66 -24.22 9.58
C PHE A 871 -17.15 -24.41 9.38
N LEU A 872 -16.64 -23.85 8.29
CA LEU A 872 -15.21 -23.79 8.00
C LEU A 872 -14.56 -22.65 8.79
N GLU A 873 -13.32 -22.85 9.21
CA GLU A 873 -12.50 -21.75 9.72
C GLU A 873 -11.82 -21.05 8.53
N VAL A 874 -12.12 -19.77 8.35
CA VAL A 874 -11.58 -18.94 7.26
C VAL A 874 -10.99 -17.67 7.88
N ASP A 875 -9.82 -17.27 7.41
CA ASP A 875 -9.18 -16.02 7.81
C ASP A 875 -9.58 -14.91 6.85
N ASP A 876 -10.71 -14.26 7.15
CA ASP A 876 -11.26 -13.16 6.34
C ASP A 876 -10.30 -11.96 6.24
N GLU A 877 -9.48 -11.69 7.25
CA GLU A 877 -8.49 -10.61 7.20
C GLU A 877 -7.43 -10.91 6.13
N ALA A 878 -6.91 -12.13 6.09
CA ALA A 878 -5.93 -12.54 5.10
C ALA A 878 -6.50 -12.53 3.66
N TRP A 879 -7.78 -12.91 3.51
CA TRP A 879 -8.48 -12.81 2.23
C TRP A 879 -8.67 -11.36 1.78
N LEU A 880 -9.18 -10.50 2.67
CA LEU A 880 -9.37 -9.07 2.40
C LEU A 880 -8.05 -8.36 2.07
N TRP A 881 -6.95 -8.71 2.75
CA TRP A 881 -5.62 -8.20 2.41
C TRP A 881 -5.21 -8.58 0.99
N SER A 882 -5.51 -9.80 0.56
CA SER A 882 -5.18 -10.25 -0.79
C SER A 882 -5.94 -9.46 -1.84
N LEU A 883 -7.26 -9.26 -1.64
CA LEU A 883 -8.04 -8.38 -2.52
C LEU A 883 -7.51 -6.94 -2.50
N ARG A 884 -7.17 -6.40 -1.33
CA ARG A 884 -6.63 -5.05 -1.20
C ARG A 884 -5.28 -4.86 -1.91
N GLU A 885 -4.44 -5.89 -1.91
CA GLU A 885 -3.14 -5.91 -2.63
C GLU A 885 -3.33 -5.95 -4.16
N TRP A 886 -4.49 -6.38 -4.67
CA TRP A 886 -4.74 -6.56 -6.11
C TRP A 886 -5.57 -5.44 -6.75
N LEU A 887 -6.19 -4.58 -5.94
CA LEU A 887 -7.13 -3.56 -6.36
C LEU A 887 -6.60 -2.16 -6.05
N SER A 888 -6.84 -1.22 -6.96
CA SER A 888 -6.56 0.21 -6.74
C SER A 888 -7.40 0.77 -5.59
N ASP A 889 -7.05 1.95 -5.08
CA ASP A 889 -7.83 2.60 -4.01
C ASP A 889 -9.28 2.86 -4.45
N GLN A 890 -9.50 3.17 -5.73
CA GLN A 890 -10.84 3.40 -6.27
C GLN A 890 -11.59 2.08 -6.46
N GLU A 891 -10.97 1.07 -7.08
CA GLU A 891 -11.61 -0.24 -7.28
C GLU A 891 -12.00 -0.87 -5.94
N TRP A 892 -11.15 -0.71 -4.93
CA TRP A 892 -11.45 -1.11 -3.56
C TRP A 892 -12.68 -0.39 -3.02
N HIS A 893 -12.78 0.93 -3.20
CA HIS A 893 -13.94 1.70 -2.76
C HIS A 893 -15.22 1.31 -3.53
N MET A 894 -15.13 1.04 -4.84
CA MET A 894 -16.26 0.57 -5.65
C MET A 894 -16.76 -0.79 -5.18
N LEU A 895 -15.83 -1.75 -5.00
CA LEU A 895 -16.11 -3.10 -4.54
C LEU A 895 -16.82 -3.11 -3.18
N MET A 896 -16.30 -2.30 -2.25
CA MET A 896 -16.67 -2.34 -0.84
C MET A 896 -17.79 -1.37 -0.46
N VAL A 897 -17.95 -0.24 -1.18
CA VAL A 897 -18.85 0.87 -0.80
C VAL A 897 -19.83 1.20 -1.92
N ASP A 898 -19.36 1.67 -3.08
CA ASP A 898 -20.25 2.29 -4.08
C ASP A 898 -21.20 1.28 -4.75
N ASN A 899 -20.68 0.14 -5.20
CA ASN A 899 -21.50 -0.87 -5.90
C ASN A 899 -22.53 -1.49 -4.95
N PRO A 900 -22.17 -1.94 -3.72
CA PRO A 900 -23.14 -2.42 -2.74
C PRO A 900 -24.20 -1.37 -2.39
N LYS A 901 -23.80 -0.12 -2.15
CA LYS A 901 -24.72 0.96 -1.81
C LYS A 901 -25.70 1.23 -2.95
N ARG A 902 -25.25 1.21 -4.21
CA ARG A 902 -26.14 1.36 -5.38
C ARG A 902 -27.15 0.20 -5.52
N LEU A 903 -26.76 -1.02 -5.13
CA LEU A 903 -27.61 -2.21 -5.28
C LEU A 903 -28.59 -2.42 -4.12
N PHE A 904 -28.17 -2.12 -2.90
CA PHE A 904 -28.86 -2.56 -1.68
C PHE A 904 -29.15 -1.44 -0.67
N GLY A 905 -28.57 -0.25 -0.87
CA GLY A 905 -28.60 0.87 0.08
C GLY A 905 -29.55 2.00 -0.25
#